data_AF-A0A7Y5CKS1-F1
#
_entry.id   AF-A0A7Y5CKS1-F1
#
_cell.length_a   1.000
_cell.length_b   1.000
_cell.length_c   1.000
_cell.angle_alpha   90.00
_cell.angle_beta   90.00
_cell.angle_gamma   90.00
#
_symmetry.space_group_name_H-M   'P 1'
#
loop_
_entity.id
_entity.type
_entity.pdbx_description
1 polymer ?
#
loop_
_entity_poly.entity_id
_entity_poly.type
_entity_poly.pdbx_seq_one_letter_code
_entity_poly.pdbx_strand_id
1 'polypeptide(L)'
;MIARIPFHFVAAVAILIGLAGCERDVNTLTPASYPTNAEIFLDGIAAGLDYQAFSNSKLNALQIDATEKYQGSRSLQITVPSEGDPSGWFAGGAFVATTPRDLSGYDALTFWAKASVSAPLGLVGFGNDNTGTSRFVTSWSKFTLTTTWQKYIIPIPLAEKLKQERGLFEYSAGAFEKAGYYIWFDEVKFEHLGTIAHPRPAITTKTFTAKVGDTQNVAGTAVTFNIAGTDQTVDATPSYFTFISSDPAVATVSDEGVISAVGVGNATITAKLGAVDATGAVTVNVKEAQPGPAVPAPTPTLPAGDVISLYSNAYTNVAVDTWSADWDQAEVAEVKISGNDTRLYTNLTFAGIEFTSQTINASAMTRFHMDIWTPDPTAAPAAFRIKLVDFGADGVFGGGNDAEHELTFTQASTPPLTTGNWVSFDIPLANFTGLTTKGHLAQLIISGDPKTVYVDNVYFHKTAGPTGPTAPAPTPTVPAGDVVSLFSNAYTNVNVDTWSAPWDQAELAEVKISGNDTKLYTNLTFAGIECTSQPINAEAMTRFHLDLWTPDATAAPAAFRIKLVDFGADGAFGGGNDVEHELTFTQTSTPPLATGNWVSFDIPLADFTGLTTKGHLAQLIISGDLKTVYIDNVYFYKTGGATTPTAPAPTPAFPASDVISLFSNAYTNVTVDTWSAPWDQADVADEKISGNDTKLYTNVTFAGIEFTSQPINASAMTRFHLDLWTPDATAAPAAFRIKLVDFGADGAFGGGNDVEHELTFTQTSTPPLATGNWVSFDIPLADFTGLVTKGHLAQLIISGDLKTVYVDNVLLRK
;
A
#
# COMPACT_ATOMS: atom_id res chain seq x y z
N MET A 1 -21.76 9.58 50.14
CA MET A 1 -22.88 9.02 49.35
C MET A 1 -22.72 7.51 49.39
N ILE A 2 -23.54 6.72 50.09
CA ILE A 2 -24.91 6.27 49.70
C ILE A 2 -24.84 5.64 48.29
N ALA A 3 -25.10 4.36 48.00
CA ALA A 3 -25.89 3.27 48.60
C ALA A 3 -25.42 1.87 48.08
N ARG A 4 -25.50 0.78 48.88
CA ARG A 4 -26.41 -0.43 48.80
C ARG A 4 -26.30 -1.31 47.52
N ILE A 5 -25.78 -2.55 47.56
CA ILE A 5 -26.36 -3.90 47.94
C ILE A 5 -27.49 -4.37 46.98
N PRO A 6 -27.55 -5.61 46.40
CA PRO A 6 -27.74 -6.93 47.10
C PRO A 6 -27.01 -8.21 46.55
N PHE A 7 -26.62 -9.26 47.32
CA PHE A 7 -27.33 -10.28 48.18
C PHE A 7 -27.73 -11.52 47.34
N HIS A 8 -27.31 -12.80 47.54
CA HIS A 8 -27.50 -13.80 48.63
C HIS A 8 -26.61 -15.05 48.31
N PHE A 9 -26.09 -15.90 49.21
CA PHE A 9 -26.72 -16.89 50.12
C PHE A 9 -25.57 -17.48 51.01
N VAL A 10 -25.47 -17.32 52.34
CA VAL A 10 -26.16 -17.94 53.50
C VAL A 10 -25.83 -19.42 53.80
N ALA A 11 -25.07 -19.61 54.90
CA ALA A 11 -25.07 -20.66 55.94
C ALA A 11 -24.69 -22.11 55.56
N ALA A 12 -24.05 -22.95 56.40
CA ALA A 12 -24.02 -22.99 57.87
C ALA A 12 -22.80 -23.79 58.40
N VAL A 13 -22.24 -23.32 59.51
CA VAL A 13 -21.41 -24.09 60.46
C VAL A 13 -22.31 -24.45 61.64
N ALA A 14 -22.44 -25.74 61.98
CA ALA A 14 -22.72 -26.23 63.34
C ALA A 14 -22.75 -27.78 63.46
N ILE A 15 -21.89 -28.28 64.37
CA ILE A 15 -22.04 -29.46 65.26
C ILE A 15 -21.68 -30.84 64.65
N LEU A 16 -20.47 -31.36 64.89
CA LEU A 16 -19.96 -32.15 66.05
C LEU A 16 -20.51 -33.61 66.12
N ILE A 17 -19.62 -34.59 65.92
CA ILE A 17 -19.22 -35.65 66.89
C ILE A 17 -18.64 -36.87 66.15
N GLY A 18 -17.35 -37.14 66.44
CA GLY A 18 -16.79 -38.47 66.66
C GLY A 18 -16.56 -39.37 65.44
N LEU A 19 -15.30 -39.52 65.04
CA LEU A 19 -14.67 -40.83 64.80
C LEU A 19 -13.14 -40.64 64.79
N ALA A 20 -12.47 -41.39 65.68
CA ALA A 20 -11.04 -41.62 65.61
C ALA A 20 -10.71 -42.31 64.27
N GLY A 21 -9.83 -41.71 63.49
CA GLY A 21 -9.24 -42.30 62.30
C GLY A 21 -7.86 -41.69 62.11
N CYS A 22 -6.82 -42.52 62.12
CA CYS A 22 -5.43 -42.13 61.96
C CYS A 22 -5.24 -41.11 60.83
N GLU A 23 -4.80 -39.89 61.12
CA GLU A 23 -4.16 -39.05 60.11
C GLU A 23 -2.83 -39.73 59.76
N ARG A 24 -2.75 -40.31 58.56
CA ARG A 24 -1.49 -40.83 58.00
C ARG A 24 -0.64 -39.64 57.57
N ASP A 25 0.59 -39.59 58.08
CA ASP A 25 1.64 -38.69 57.64
C ASP A 25 1.99 -38.95 56.16
N VAL A 26 1.49 -38.08 55.27
CA VAL A 26 1.68 -38.18 53.82
C VAL A 26 3.13 -37.89 53.38
N ASN A 27 4.00 -37.45 54.29
CA ASN A 27 5.42 -37.21 53.99
C ASN A 27 6.29 -38.49 54.00
N THR A 28 5.70 -39.66 54.29
CA THR A 28 6.39 -40.96 54.25
C THR A 28 6.01 -41.83 53.05
N LEU A 29 5.17 -41.33 52.14
CA LEU A 29 4.79 -42.05 50.92
C LEU A 29 5.88 -41.86 49.86
N THR A 30 6.80 -42.82 49.74
CA THR A 30 7.67 -42.92 48.57
C THR A 30 6.82 -43.03 47.31
N PRO A 31 7.12 -42.30 46.22
CA PRO A 31 6.42 -42.46 44.94
C PRO A 31 6.33 -43.94 44.55
N ALA A 32 5.19 -44.36 44.00
CA ALA A 32 5.06 -45.72 43.50
C ALA A 32 6.14 -45.97 42.43
N SER A 33 6.92 -47.03 42.61
CA SER A 33 7.94 -47.45 41.64
C SER A 33 7.28 -47.91 40.35
N TYR A 34 7.85 -47.56 39.20
CA TYR A 34 7.39 -48.08 37.91
C TYR A 34 7.61 -49.61 37.84
N PRO A 35 6.75 -50.35 37.13
CA PRO A 35 6.93 -51.78 36.93
C PRO A 35 8.27 -52.10 36.27
N THR A 36 8.93 -53.17 36.72
CA THR A 36 10.22 -53.63 36.18
C THR A 36 10.08 -54.83 35.23
N ASN A 37 8.86 -55.13 34.77
CA ASN A 37 8.56 -56.28 33.91
C ASN A 37 9.45 -56.30 32.65
N ALA A 38 10.13 -57.42 32.44
CA ALA A 38 11.10 -57.57 31.35
C ALA A 38 10.44 -58.01 30.04
N GLU A 39 9.31 -58.70 30.13
CA GLU A 39 8.66 -59.40 29.03
C GLU A 39 7.87 -58.47 28.10
N ILE A 40 8.02 -58.69 26.79
CA ILE A 40 7.22 -58.07 25.72
C ILE A 40 6.36 -59.14 25.04
N PHE A 41 6.99 -60.24 24.62
CA PHE A 41 6.32 -61.39 24.02
C PHE A 41 7.05 -62.68 24.39
N LEU A 42 6.38 -63.59 25.10
CA LEU A 42 6.87 -64.96 25.33
C LEU A 42 5.98 -65.93 24.54
N ASP A 43 4.79 -66.24 25.06
CA ASP A 43 3.75 -67.02 24.37
C ASP A 43 2.55 -66.16 23.88
N GLY A 44 2.65 -64.85 24.13
CA GLY A 44 1.64 -63.86 23.87
C GLY A 44 2.14 -62.48 24.27
N ILE A 45 1.44 -61.45 23.82
CA ILE A 45 1.76 -60.06 24.17
C ILE A 45 1.60 -59.89 25.68
N ALA A 46 2.65 -59.37 26.33
CA ALA A 46 2.64 -59.13 27.76
C ALA A 46 1.54 -58.15 28.18
N ALA A 47 1.01 -58.32 29.39
CA ALA A 47 -0.06 -57.46 29.90
C ALA A 47 0.35 -55.98 29.94
N GLY A 48 -0.60 -55.10 29.60
CA GLY A 48 -0.39 -53.65 29.61
C GLY A 48 0.44 -53.10 28.44
N LEU A 49 0.64 -53.88 27.38
CA LEU A 49 1.28 -53.45 26.13
C LEU A 49 0.27 -53.32 25.00
N ASP A 50 0.42 -52.23 24.25
CA ASP A 50 -0.30 -51.98 23.01
C ASP A 50 0.67 -52.07 21.84
N TYR A 51 0.27 -52.77 20.76
CA TYR A 51 0.99 -52.69 19.50
C TYR A 51 0.47 -51.49 18.69
N GLN A 52 1.38 -50.62 18.29
CA GLN A 52 1.08 -49.42 17.51
C GLN A 52 1.83 -49.48 16.18
N ALA A 53 1.07 -49.63 15.09
CA ALA A 53 1.63 -49.67 13.74
C ALA A 53 2.12 -48.28 13.30
N PHE A 54 3.25 -48.23 12.59
CA PHE A 54 3.77 -46.97 12.05
C PHE A 54 2.96 -46.50 10.84
N SER A 55 3.00 -45.19 10.57
CA SER A 55 2.35 -44.63 9.38
C SER A 55 2.82 -45.32 8.09
N ASN A 56 1.89 -45.60 7.17
CA ASN A 56 2.10 -46.30 5.90
C ASN A 56 2.57 -47.77 6.01
N SER A 57 2.66 -48.31 7.22
CA SER A 57 2.90 -49.75 7.41
C SER A 57 1.62 -50.57 7.17
N LYS A 58 1.80 -51.86 6.91
CA LYS A 58 0.70 -52.83 6.82
C LYS A 58 0.06 -53.03 8.20
N LEU A 59 -1.13 -52.43 8.39
CA LEU A 59 -1.79 -52.35 9.71
C LEU A 59 -2.14 -53.71 10.33
N ASN A 60 -2.32 -54.75 9.50
CA ASN A 60 -2.61 -56.11 9.94
C ASN A 60 -1.43 -57.07 9.75
N ALA A 61 -0.18 -56.56 9.74
CA ALA A 61 1.01 -57.38 9.58
C ALA A 61 1.23 -58.38 10.73
N LEU A 62 0.79 -58.05 11.94
CA LEU A 62 1.08 -58.82 13.15
C LEU A 62 0.05 -59.94 13.37
N GLN A 63 0.55 -61.16 13.59
CA GLN A 63 -0.23 -62.35 13.95
C GLN A 63 0.50 -63.17 15.03
N ILE A 64 -0.24 -64.06 15.70
CA ILE A 64 0.33 -65.01 16.66
C ILE A 64 0.30 -66.41 16.02
N ASP A 65 1.45 -67.04 15.88
CA ASP A 65 1.60 -68.35 15.22
C ASP A 65 1.85 -69.44 16.27
N ALA A 66 1.05 -70.50 16.27
CA ALA A 66 1.20 -71.65 17.17
C ALA A 66 2.05 -72.80 16.56
N THR A 67 2.36 -72.71 15.27
CA THR A 67 3.09 -73.74 14.52
C THR A 67 4.59 -73.48 14.56
N GLU A 68 5.02 -72.37 13.98
CA GLU A 68 6.44 -71.98 13.90
C GLU A 68 6.83 -71.20 15.16
N LYS A 69 7.70 -71.77 16.00
CA LYS A 69 8.11 -71.20 17.30
C LYS A 69 9.47 -71.72 17.72
N TYR A 70 10.16 -70.95 18.55
CA TYR A 70 11.44 -71.34 19.14
C TYR A 70 11.22 -72.06 20.47
N GLN A 71 10.48 -71.45 21.39
CA GLN A 71 10.23 -71.96 22.73
C GLN A 71 8.74 -71.81 23.10
N GLY A 72 8.26 -72.63 24.03
CA GLY A 72 6.86 -72.56 24.48
C GLY A 72 5.87 -73.06 23.43
N SER A 73 4.79 -72.31 23.26
CA SER A 73 3.57 -72.69 22.53
C SER A 73 3.28 -71.81 21.32
N ARG A 74 3.81 -70.57 21.26
CA ARG A 74 3.47 -69.57 20.24
C ARG A 74 4.64 -68.63 19.94
N SER A 75 4.67 -68.04 18.75
CA SER A 75 5.59 -66.96 18.36
C SER A 75 4.82 -65.76 17.77
N LEU A 76 5.49 -64.63 17.65
CA LEU A 76 4.99 -63.42 16.99
C LEU A 76 5.36 -63.47 15.50
N GLN A 77 4.38 -63.68 14.63
CA GLN A 77 4.57 -63.67 13.18
C GLN A 77 4.27 -62.29 12.60
N ILE A 78 5.17 -61.78 11.77
CA ILE A 78 5.01 -60.55 11.01
C ILE A 78 4.93 -60.89 9.52
N THR A 79 3.85 -60.45 8.87
CA THR A 79 3.67 -60.53 7.42
C THR A 79 4.23 -59.28 6.76
N VAL A 80 5.36 -59.41 6.08
CA VAL A 80 5.97 -58.34 5.28
C VAL A 80 5.31 -58.27 3.91
N PRO A 81 4.74 -57.12 3.50
CA PRO A 81 4.10 -56.99 2.20
C PRO A 81 5.11 -57.07 1.03
N SER A 82 4.62 -57.42 -0.16
CA SER A 82 5.36 -57.27 -1.41
C SER A 82 5.43 -55.80 -1.87
N GLU A 83 6.33 -55.49 -2.80
CA GLU A 83 6.38 -54.16 -3.41
C GLU A 83 5.02 -53.83 -4.07
N GLY A 84 4.46 -52.65 -3.76
CA GLY A 84 3.17 -52.20 -4.31
C GLY A 84 1.93 -52.78 -3.64
N ASP A 85 2.03 -53.50 -2.51
CA ASP A 85 0.85 -53.95 -1.75
C ASP A 85 0.02 -52.72 -1.28
N PRO A 86 -1.27 -52.63 -1.64
CA PRO A 86 -2.11 -51.48 -1.29
C PRO A 86 -2.42 -51.38 0.21
N SER A 87 -2.18 -52.45 0.99
CA SER A 87 -2.44 -52.46 2.43
C SER A 87 -1.30 -51.89 3.27
N GLY A 88 -0.17 -51.53 2.66
CA GLY A 88 0.99 -50.88 3.31
C GLY A 88 2.31 -51.20 2.60
N TRP A 89 3.27 -50.29 2.64
CA TRP A 89 4.53 -50.42 1.89
C TRP A 89 5.59 -51.29 2.58
N PHE A 90 5.41 -51.51 3.88
CA PHE A 90 6.33 -52.27 4.74
C PHE A 90 5.55 -52.78 5.96
N ALA A 91 6.12 -53.69 6.75
CA ALA A 91 5.59 -54.05 8.07
C ALA A 91 6.41 -53.35 9.15
N GLY A 92 5.77 -52.68 10.10
CA GLY A 92 6.48 -52.04 11.19
C GLY A 92 5.58 -51.41 12.25
N GLY A 93 6.10 -51.31 13.46
CA GLY A 93 5.40 -50.75 14.60
C GLY A 93 6.19 -50.92 15.88
N ALA A 94 5.62 -50.40 16.97
CA ALA A 94 6.20 -50.46 18.31
C ALA A 94 5.23 -51.10 19.31
N PHE A 95 5.76 -51.91 20.22
CA PHE A 95 5.08 -52.34 21.42
C PHE A 95 5.31 -51.31 22.52
N VAL A 96 4.23 -50.66 22.92
CA VAL A 96 4.23 -49.52 23.82
C VAL A 96 3.53 -49.87 25.12
N ALA A 97 4.17 -49.61 26.24
CA ALA A 97 3.58 -49.79 27.55
C ALA A 97 2.55 -48.69 27.85
N THR A 98 1.37 -49.13 28.31
CA THR A 98 0.31 -48.26 28.82
C THR A 98 0.72 -47.55 30.11
N THR A 99 1.57 -48.20 30.92
CA THR A 99 2.27 -47.61 32.07
C THR A 99 3.78 -47.71 31.83
N PRO A 100 4.56 -46.62 31.97
CA PRO A 100 6.01 -46.66 31.80
C PRO A 100 6.68 -47.72 32.68
N ARG A 101 7.79 -48.29 32.22
CA ARG A 101 8.57 -49.29 32.93
C ARG A 101 9.94 -48.75 33.36
N ASP A 102 10.41 -49.21 34.51
CA ASP A 102 11.80 -49.02 34.92
C ASP A 102 12.63 -50.19 34.38
N LEU A 103 13.43 -49.90 33.35
CA LEU A 103 14.30 -50.85 32.67
C LEU A 103 15.76 -50.69 33.10
N SER A 104 16.05 -49.87 34.11
CA SER A 104 17.43 -49.54 34.51
C SER A 104 18.22 -50.72 35.08
N GLY A 105 17.55 -51.82 35.43
CA GLY A 105 18.18 -53.07 35.87
C GLY A 105 18.65 -54.01 34.75
N TYR A 106 18.37 -53.71 33.48
CA TYR A 106 18.71 -54.55 32.33
C TYR A 106 19.93 -54.01 31.57
N ASP A 107 20.61 -54.86 30.80
CA ASP A 107 21.71 -54.44 29.92
C ASP A 107 21.43 -54.71 28.43
N ALA A 108 20.37 -55.45 28.11
CA ALA A 108 19.98 -55.74 26.74
C ALA A 108 18.48 -55.96 26.56
N LEU A 109 17.98 -55.65 25.36
CA LEU A 109 16.79 -56.29 24.80
C LEU A 109 17.24 -57.53 24.01
N THR A 110 16.59 -58.67 24.23
CA THR A 110 16.88 -59.90 23.51
C THR A 110 15.63 -60.49 22.88
N PHE A 111 15.83 -61.25 21.82
CA PHE A 111 14.78 -62.01 21.15
C PHE A 111 15.38 -63.12 20.31
N TRP A 112 14.61 -64.16 20.08
CA TRP A 112 14.87 -65.14 19.03
C TRP A 112 14.12 -64.72 17.78
N ALA A 113 14.76 -64.81 16.61
CA ALA A 113 14.09 -64.54 15.34
C ALA A 113 14.57 -65.42 14.19
N LYS A 114 13.68 -65.60 13.21
CA LYS A 114 13.96 -66.14 11.88
C LYS A 114 13.04 -65.49 10.85
N ALA A 115 13.34 -65.67 9.57
CA ALA A 115 12.48 -65.28 8.46
C ALA A 115 12.23 -66.45 7.51
N SER A 116 11.18 -66.37 6.68
CA SER A 116 10.88 -67.42 5.69
C SER A 116 11.89 -67.46 4.54
N VAL A 117 12.64 -66.36 4.37
CA VAL A 117 13.77 -66.20 3.45
C VAL A 117 14.90 -65.47 4.18
N SER A 118 16.15 -65.60 3.73
CA SER A 118 17.25 -64.81 4.28
C SER A 118 17.13 -63.37 3.80
N ALA A 119 16.69 -62.46 4.66
CA ALA A 119 16.37 -61.07 4.28
C ALA A 119 16.80 -60.07 5.36
N PRO A 120 17.14 -58.82 4.98
CA PRO A 120 17.50 -57.77 5.92
C PRO A 120 16.27 -57.33 6.72
N LEU A 121 16.46 -57.10 8.02
CA LEU A 121 15.50 -56.34 8.83
C LEU A 121 15.91 -54.86 8.77
N GLY A 122 14.99 -53.99 8.38
CA GLY A 122 15.27 -52.57 8.17
C GLY A 122 15.70 -51.89 9.45
N LEU A 123 14.93 -52.11 10.52
CA LEU A 123 15.22 -51.61 11.87
C LEU A 123 14.67 -52.58 12.90
N VAL A 124 15.37 -52.70 14.03
CA VAL A 124 14.86 -53.28 15.27
C VAL A 124 15.40 -52.47 16.45
N GLY A 125 14.63 -52.33 17.51
CA GLY A 125 15.05 -51.46 18.61
C GLY A 125 14.11 -51.43 19.79
N PHE A 126 14.30 -50.43 20.63
CA PHE A 126 13.43 -50.08 21.75
C PHE A 126 13.55 -48.57 22.04
N GLY A 127 12.66 -48.06 22.90
CA GLY A 127 12.60 -46.66 23.33
C GLY A 127 11.61 -45.81 22.51
N ASN A 128 11.25 -46.23 21.30
CA ASN A 128 10.23 -45.56 20.49
C ASN A 128 8.82 -45.85 21.03
N ASP A 129 8.18 -44.85 21.62
CA ASP A 129 6.82 -44.92 22.16
C ASP A 129 5.75 -44.40 21.19
N ASN A 130 6.14 -44.13 19.95
CA ASN A 130 5.29 -43.68 18.85
C ASN A 130 4.56 -42.34 19.11
N THR A 131 5.11 -41.51 20.00
CA THR A 131 4.59 -40.14 20.28
C THR A 131 5.27 -39.04 19.46
N GLY A 132 6.39 -39.36 18.81
CA GLY A 132 7.27 -38.36 18.18
C GLY A 132 8.17 -37.61 19.18
N THR A 133 8.10 -37.94 20.48
CA THR A 133 8.87 -37.28 21.55
C THR A 133 9.75 -38.23 22.35
N SER A 134 9.96 -39.45 21.85
CA SER A 134 10.74 -40.49 22.50
C SER A 134 12.20 -40.04 22.71
N ARG A 135 12.67 -40.12 23.96
CA ARG A 135 13.98 -39.57 24.34
C ARG A 135 15.14 -40.56 24.17
N PHE A 136 14.93 -41.83 24.51
CA PHE A 136 15.98 -42.83 24.67
C PHE A 136 15.84 -43.99 23.68
N VAL A 137 15.67 -43.68 22.39
CA VAL A 137 15.59 -44.70 21.34
C VAL A 137 16.97 -45.30 21.06
N THR A 138 17.02 -46.62 21.01
CA THR A 138 18.16 -47.40 20.54
C THR A 138 17.70 -48.28 19.39
N SER A 139 18.38 -48.18 18.26
CA SER A 139 18.04 -48.96 17.07
C SER A 139 19.25 -49.65 16.48
N TRP A 140 19.02 -50.83 15.92
CA TRP A 140 19.99 -51.54 15.12
C TRP A 140 19.43 -51.66 13.70
N SER A 141 20.07 -50.95 12.79
CA SER A 141 19.82 -51.04 11.36
C SER A 141 20.98 -51.81 10.73
N LYS A 142 20.70 -52.74 9.80
CA LYS A 142 21.69 -53.59 9.06
C LYS A 142 22.09 -54.91 9.73
N PHE A 143 21.12 -55.77 9.99
CA PHE A 143 21.38 -57.21 10.14
C PHE A 143 20.41 -58.04 9.31
N THR A 144 20.85 -59.22 8.92
CA THR A 144 20.10 -60.15 8.07
C THR A 144 19.51 -61.25 8.93
N LEU A 145 18.20 -61.43 8.85
CA LEU A 145 17.54 -62.58 9.45
C LEU A 145 17.84 -63.82 8.63
N THR A 146 18.08 -64.93 9.31
CA THR A 146 18.27 -66.24 8.69
C THR A 146 16.98 -67.05 8.66
N THR A 147 16.98 -68.16 7.90
CA THR A 147 15.86 -69.11 7.86
C THR A 147 15.80 -70.05 9.07
N THR A 148 16.85 -70.06 9.90
CA THR A 148 16.91 -70.75 11.19
C THR A 148 16.78 -69.75 12.34
N TRP A 149 16.26 -70.22 13.48
CA TRP A 149 16.17 -69.43 14.70
C TRP A 149 17.55 -69.04 15.21
N GLN A 150 17.74 -67.76 15.47
CA GLN A 150 18.93 -67.21 16.11
C GLN A 150 18.53 -66.24 17.21
N LYS A 151 19.36 -66.15 18.27
CA LYS A 151 19.21 -65.15 19.31
C LYS A 151 19.91 -63.87 18.89
N TYR A 152 19.20 -62.76 18.99
CA TYR A 152 19.71 -61.42 18.75
C TYR A 152 19.69 -60.63 20.05
N ILE A 153 20.67 -59.74 20.20
CA ILE A 153 20.90 -58.95 21.40
C ILE A 153 21.03 -57.50 20.96
N ILE A 154 20.20 -56.60 21.49
CA ILE A 154 20.35 -55.16 21.33
C ILE A 154 20.82 -54.61 22.68
N PRO A 155 22.10 -54.21 22.80
CA PRO A 155 22.63 -53.67 24.04
C PRO A 155 21.94 -52.34 24.37
N ILE A 156 21.73 -52.09 25.66
CA ILE A 156 21.23 -50.82 26.16
C ILE A 156 22.43 -49.85 26.30
N PRO A 157 22.44 -48.69 25.61
CA PRO A 157 23.57 -47.76 25.66
C PRO A 157 23.95 -47.33 27.08
N LEU A 158 22.96 -46.91 27.88
CA LEU A 158 23.14 -46.52 29.28
C LEU A 158 21.86 -46.77 30.07
N ALA A 159 21.78 -47.93 30.73
CA ALA A 159 20.55 -48.43 31.35
C ALA A 159 19.97 -47.52 32.44
N GLU A 160 20.82 -46.83 33.23
CA GLU A 160 20.38 -45.92 34.30
C GLU A 160 19.46 -44.78 33.83
N LYS A 161 19.43 -44.48 32.51
CA LYS A 161 18.53 -43.49 31.91
C LYS A 161 17.09 -44.01 31.74
N LEU A 162 16.90 -45.33 31.66
CA LEU A 162 15.64 -45.97 31.28
C LEU A 162 14.71 -46.21 32.47
N LYS A 163 14.35 -45.16 33.20
CA LYS A 163 13.52 -45.28 34.42
C LYS A 163 12.02 -45.22 34.16
N GLN A 164 11.62 -44.73 32.99
CA GLN A 164 10.23 -44.45 32.63
C GLN A 164 9.97 -44.73 31.15
N GLU A 165 10.42 -45.89 30.67
CA GLU A 165 10.33 -46.23 29.25
C GLU A 165 8.96 -46.80 28.88
N ARG A 166 8.42 -46.33 27.76
CA ARG A 166 7.17 -46.84 27.19
C ARG A 166 7.41 -47.65 25.93
N GLY A 167 8.32 -47.25 25.05
CA GLY A 167 8.66 -48.01 23.85
C GLY A 167 9.51 -49.21 24.21
N LEU A 168 8.98 -50.43 24.13
CA LEU A 168 9.67 -51.62 24.62
C LEU A 168 10.28 -52.49 23.51
N PHE A 169 9.68 -52.48 22.33
CA PHE A 169 10.19 -53.20 21.16
C PHE A 169 9.65 -52.54 19.90
N GLU A 170 10.52 -52.25 18.93
CA GLU A 170 10.12 -51.77 17.61
C GLU A 170 10.80 -52.58 16.51
N TYR A 171 10.14 -52.62 15.35
CA TYR A 171 10.73 -53.19 14.14
C TYR A 171 10.20 -52.49 12.89
N SER A 172 10.98 -52.58 11.80
CA SER A 172 10.49 -52.31 10.45
C SER A 172 11.14 -53.24 9.42
N ALA A 173 10.35 -53.72 8.48
CA ALA A 173 10.75 -54.64 7.41
C ALA A 173 10.03 -54.28 6.11
N GLY A 174 10.78 -53.97 5.06
CA GLY A 174 10.27 -53.79 3.70
C GLY A 174 10.36 -55.07 2.88
N ALA A 175 9.72 -55.07 1.71
CA ALA A 175 9.82 -56.16 0.74
C ALA A 175 11.28 -56.49 0.40
N PHE A 176 11.59 -57.78 0.23
CA PHE A 176 12.92 -58.24 -0.16
C PHE A 176 12.85 -58.78 -1.59
N GLU A 177 13.70 -58.26 -2.48
CA GLU A 177 13.65 -58.58 -3.92
C GLU A 177 12.22 -58.44 -4.51
N LYS A 178 11.49 -57.41 -4.05
CA LYS A 178 10.10 -57.10 -4.40
C LYS A 178 9.05 -58.08 -3.85
N ALA A 179 9.48 -59.18 -3.23
CA ALA A 179 8.59 -60.19 -2.64
C ALA A 179 8.28 -59.88 -1.18
N GLY A 180 7.04 -60.21 -0.78
CA GLY A 180 6.66 -60.29 0.62
C GLY A 180 7.16 -61.59 1.26
N TYR A 181 7.29 -61.60 2.57
CA TYR A 181 7.79 -62.75 3.34
C TYR A 181 7.32 -62.70 4.79
N TYR A 182 7.61 -63.75 5.56
CA TYR A 182 7.26 -63.79 6.99
C TYR A 182 8.50 -63.67 7.86
N ILE A 183 8.36 -62.99 8.99
CA ILE A 183 9.33 -62.95 10.07
C ILE A 183 8.65 -63.52 11.30
N TRP A 184 9.37 -64.30 12.09
CA TRP A 184 8.92 -64.74 13.40
C TRP A 184 9.87 -64.24 14.48
N PHE A 185 9.31 -63.70 15.54
CA PHE A 185 9.99 -63.34 16.78
C PHE A 185 9.45 -64.19 17.92
N ASP A 186 10.33 -64.58 18.85
CA ASP A 186 9.97 -65.37 20.03
C ASP A 186 10.87 -64.94 21.20
N GLU A 187 10.38 -65.13 22.44
CA GLU A 187 11.10 -64.77 23.67
C GLU A 187 11.65 -63.32 23.67
N VAL A 188 10.83 -62.35 23.25
CA VAL A 188 11.16 -60.91 23.23
C VAL A 188 11.07 -60.34 24.64
N LYS A 189 12.23 -60.01 25.22
CA LYS A 189 12.34 -59.53 26.60
C LYS A 189 13.63 -58.78 26.88
N PHE A 190 13.60 -57.89 27.86
CA PHE A 190 14.80 -57.32 28.45
C PHE A 190 15.50 -58.35 29.35
N GLU A 191 16.83 -58.38 29.31
CA GLU A 191 17.66 -59.28 30.11
C GLU A 191 18.86 -58.52 30.70
N HIS A 192 19.44 -59.07 31.76
CA HIS A 192 20.76 -58.69 32.25
C HIS A 192 21.72 -59.85 31.95
N LEU A 193 22.46 -59.74 30.84
CA LEU A 193 23.31 -60.80 30.31
C LEU A 193 24.68 -60.86 30.98
N GLY A 194 25.21 -59.72 31.46
CA GLY A 194 26.53 -59.60 32.07
C GLY A 194 27.71 -59.81 31.10
N THR A 195 27.45 -60.03 29.82
CA THR A 195 28.45 -60.27 28.76
C THR A 195 28.61 -59.09 27.81
N ILE A 196 27.85 -58.01 28.01
CA ILE A 196 27.93 -56.76 27.27
C ILE A 196 28.97 -55.87 27.96
N ALA A 197 30.09 -55.61 27.28
CA ALA A 197 31.21 -54.92 27.88
C ALA A 197 31.83 -53.88 26.93
N HIS A 198 32.67 -53.02 27.51
CA HIS A 198 33.49 -52.03 26.82
C HIS A 198 32.68 -51.11 25.87
N PRO A 199 31.72 -50.32 26.38
CA PRO A 199 31.04 -49.33 25.55
C PRO A 199 32.06 -48.39 24.90
N ARG A 200 31.95 -48.22 23.59
CA ARG A 200 32.74 -47.29 22.78
C ARG A 200 31.79 -46.32 22.09
N PRO A 201 31.39 -45.24 22.79
CA PRO A 201 30.52 -44.22 22.24
C PRO A 201 31.19 -43.45 21.08
N ALA A 202 30.39 -42.97 20.14
CA ALA A 202 30.85 -42.16 19.01
C ALA A 202 29.83 -41.09 18.61
N ILE A 203 30.33 -39.97 18.10
CA ILE A 203 29.60 -38.95 17.36
C ILE A 203 30.35 -38.62 16.06
N THR A 204 29.66 -38.11 15.04
CA THR A 204 30.31 -37.73 13.77
C THR A 204 31.27 -36.54 13.99
N THR A 205 32.53 -36.69 13.56
CA THR A 205 33.45 -35.55 13.47
C THR A 205 33.04 -34.62 12.34
N LYS A 206 32.72 -33.36 12.66
CA LYS A 206 32.28 -32.36 11.67
C LYS A 206 32.81 -30.99 12.03
N THR A 207 33.13 -30.17 11.03
CA THR A 207 33.34 -28.73 11.18
C THR A 207 32.30 -28.00 10.34
N PHE A 208 31.67 -26.95 10.89
CA PHE A 208 30.80 -26.07 10.12
C PHE A 208 30.89 -24.62 10.60
N THR A 209 30.48 -23.70 9.73
CA THR A 209 30.34 -22.28 10.04
C THR A 209 28.89 -21.97 10.32
N ALA A 210 28.63 -21.19 11.38
CA ALA A 210 27.31 -20.75 11.81
C ALA A 210 27.30 -19.23 12.00
N LYS A 211 26.13 -18.62 11.98
CA LYS A 211 25.91 -17.24 12.46
C LYS A 211 25.35 -17.30 13.88
N VAL A 212 25.56 -16.24 14.65
CA VAL A 212 24.91 -16.09 15.97
C VAL A 212 23.40 -16.28 15.81
N GLY A 213 22.81 -17.18 16.62
CA GLY A 213 21.40 -17.56 16.56
C GLY A 213 21.09 -18.85 15.79
N ASP A 214 22.01 -19.35 14.96
CA ASP A 214 21.81 -20.60 14.21
C ASP A 214 21.77 -21.83 15.13
N THR A 215 21.06 -22.88 14.71
CA THR A 215 21.01 -24.17 15.41
C THR A 215 21.34 -25.35 14.51
N GLN A 216 21.96 -26.39 15.05
CA GLN A 216 22.32 -27.61 14.32
C GLN A 216 22.29 -28.84 15.24
N ASN A 217 21.77 -29.96 14.76
CA ASN A 217 21.80 -31.22 15.53
C ASN A 217 23.16 -31.92 15.43
N VAL A 218 23.61 -32.50 16.54
CA VAL A 218 24.68 -33.51 16.55
C VAL A 218 24.19 -34.75 15.79
N ALA A 219 25.05 -35.27 14.91
CA ALA A 219 24.73 -36.42 14.07
C ALA A 219 25.64 -37.62 14.39
N GLY A 220 25.17 -38.83 14.04
CA GLY A 220 25.96 -40.07 14.16
C GLY A 220 26.23 -40.51 15.58
N THR A 221 25.30 -40.24 16.50
CA THR A 221 25.36 -40.76 17.87
C THR A 221 25.15 -42.28 17.86
N ALA A 222 26.18 -43.03 18.22
CA ALA A 222 26.16 -44.49 18.21
C ALA A 222 27.04 -45.05 19.33
N VAL A 223 26.82 -46.31 19.70
CA VAL A 223 27.66 -47.00 20.69
C VAL A 223 28.02 -48.39 20.19
N THR A 224 29.31 -48.68 20.16
CA THR A 224 29.81 -50.04 19.91
C THR A 224 30.06 -50.76 21.22
N PHE A 225 29.51 -51.97 21.35
CA PHE A 225 29.74 -52.86 22.48
C PHE A 225 30.48 -54.10 22.04
N ASN A 226 31.27 -54.68 22.94
CA ASN A 226 31.70 -56.07 22.78
C ASN A 226 30.64 -56.98 23.41
N ILE A 227 30.03 -57.85 22.61
CA ILE A 227 29.01 -58.81 23.02
C ILE A 227 29.61 -60.20 22.83
N ALA A 228 30.03 -60.83 23.93
CA ALA A 228 30.64 -62.16 23.95
C ALA A 228 31.79 -62.33 22.92
N GLY A 229 32.63 -61.31 22.76
CA GLY A 229 33.79 -61.33 21.86
C GLY A 229 33.55 -60.73 20.47
N THR A 230 32.30 -60.45 20.08
CA THR A 230 31.97 -59.79 18.81
C THR A 230 31.57 -58.35 19.03
N ASP A 231 32.09 -57.44 18.21
CA ASP A 231 31.70 -56.04 18.27
C ASP A 231 30.38 -55.80 17.54
N GLN A 232 29.45 -55.12 18.21
CA GLN A 232 28.17 -54.70 17.64
C GLN A 232 27.93 -53.22 17.90
N THR A 233 27.54 -52.49 16.87
CA THR A 233 27.19 -51.07 16.96
C THR A 233 25.69 -50.90 16.88
N VAL A 234 25.13 -50.12 17.80
CA VAL A 234 23.75 -49.64 17.77
C VAL A 234 23.72 -48.13 17.63
N ASP A 235 22.73 -47.64 16.89
CA ASP A 235 22.40 -46.22 16.86
C ASP A 235 21.71 -45.87 18.19
N ALA A 236 22.14 -44.78 18.81
CA ALA A 236 21.62 -44.31 20.08
C ALA A 236 21.22 -42.85 19.94
N THR A 237 20.03 -42.49 20.42
CA THR A 237 19.59 -41.09 20.43
C THR A 237 20.54 -40.19 21.25
N PRO A 238 20.67 -38.90 20.89
CA PRO A 238 21.54 -37.96 21.60
C PRO A 238 21.32 -37.90 23.12
N SER A 239 20.09 -38.12 23.60
CA SER A 239 19.73 -38.08 25.02
C SER A 239 20.49 -39.07 25.91
N TYR A 240 21.06 -40.14 25.34
CA TYR A 240 21.94 -41.04 26.08
C TYR A 240 23.27 -40.39 26.47
N PHE A 241 23.68 -39.34 25.76
CA PHE A 241 24.97 -38.71 25.91
C PHE A 241 24.89 -37.45 26.78
N THR A 242 26.01 -37.11 27.40
CA THR A 242 26.24 -35.80 28.00
C THR A 242 27.14 -35.01 27.06
N PHE A 243 26.62 -33.94 26.47
CA PHE A 243 27.38 -33.08 25.58
C PHE A 243 28.09 -31.97 26.35
N ILE A 244 29.29 -31.62 25.90
CA ILE A 244 30.15 -30.62 26.53
C ILE A 244 30.64 -29.67 25.45
N SER A 245 30.40 -28.37 25.63
CA SER A 245 31.02 -27.32 24.82
C SER A 245 32.33 -26.86 25.45
N SER A 246 33.37 -26.69 24.62
CA SER A 246 34.63 -26.07 25.06
C SER A 246 34.46 -24.58 25.40
N ASP A 247 33.45 -23.91 24.83
CA ASP A 247 33.11 -22.51 25.09
C ASP A 247 31.60 -22.27 24.95
N PRO A 248 30.84 -22.36 26.06
CA PRO A 248 29.40 -22.08 26.06
C PRO A 248 29.01 -20.65 25.69
N ALA A 249 29.93 -19.68 25.75
CA ALA A 249 29.65 -18.32 25.28
C ALA A 249 29.65 -18.22 23.75
N VAL A 250 30.30 -19.18 23.06
CA VAL A 250 30.32 -19.29 21.60
C VAL A 250 29.24 -20.24 21.11
N ALA A 251 29.13 -21.44 21.68
CA ALA A 251 28.08 -22.39 21.33
C ALA A 251 27.65 -23.25 22.53
N THR A 252 26.34 -23.40 22.72
CA THR A 252 25.75 -24.33 23.69
C THR A 252 25.23 -25.58 22.99
N VAL A 253 24.94 -26.62 23.76
CA VAL A 253 24.36 -27.87 23.24
C VAL A 253 23.36 -28.42 24.27
N SER A 254 22.15 -28.76 23.84
CA SER A 254 21.12 -29.35 24.70
C SER A 254 21.38 -30.84 24.96
N ASP A 255 20.65 -31.44 25.90
CA ASP A 255 20.66 -32.87 26.16
C ASP A 255 20.07 -33.70 25.01
N GLU A 256 19.20 -33.11 24.17
CA GLU A 256 18.76 -33.71 22.89
C GLU A 256 19.78 -33.53 21.74
N GLY A 257 20.96 -32.97 22.01
CA GLY A 257 22.02 -32.80 21.02
C GLY A 257 21.80 -31.65 20.04
N VAL A 258 20.98 -30.66 20.41
CA VAL A 258 20.80 -29.44 19.59
C VAL A 258 21.89 -28.43 19.96
N ILE A 259 22.77 -28.12 19.02
CA ILE A 259 23.79 -27.08 19.14
C ILE A 259 23.15 -25.73 18.83
N SER A 260 23.41 -24.70 19.63
CA SER A 260 23.00 -23.32 19.38
C SER A 260 24.22 -22.41 19.35
N ALA A 261 24.36 -21.60 18.30
CA ALA A 261 25.42 -20.59 18.17
C ALA A 261 25.05 -19.34 18.98
N VAL A 262 25.87 -18.99 19.97
CA VAL A 262 25.59 -17.94 20.97
C VAL A 262 26.42 -16.68 20.72
N GLY A 263 27.70 -16.83 20.41
CA GLY A 263 28.64 -15.71 20.28
C GLY A 263 29.74 -16.01 19.27
N VAL A 264 30.36 -14.96 18.73
CA VAL A 264 31.40 -15.10 17.71
C VAL A 264 32.65 -15.76 18.28
N GLY A 265 33.17 -16.75 17.56
CA GLY A 265 34.33 -17.52 17.98
C GLY A 265 34.30 -18.95 17.45
N ASN A 266 35.14 -19.81 18.02
CA ASN A 266 35.13 -21.23 17.69
C ASN A 266 34.91 -22.05 18.96
N ALA A 267 33.99 -23.01 18.91
CA ALA A 267 33.74 -23.96 19.99
C ALA A 267 33.79 -25.40 19.47
N THR A 268 34.24 -26.32 20.32
CA THR A 268 34.22 -27.75 20.04
C THR A 268 33.23 -28.43 20.99
N ILE A 269 32.27 -29.13 20.42
CA ILE A 269 31.31 -29.97 21.13
C ILE A 269 31.84 -31.40 21.17
N THR A 270 31.96 -31.94 22.37
CA THR A 270 32.30 -33.34 22.66
C THR A 270 31.15 -34.03 23.39
N ALA A 271 31.17 -35.35 23.49
CA ALA A 271 30.12 -36.12 24.14
C ALA A 271 30.70 -37.19 25.07
N LYS A 272 29.95 -37.60 26.09
CA LYS A 272 30.24 -38.75 26.95
C LYS A 272 29.01 -39.66 27.07
N LEU A 273 29.23 -40.96 27.18
CA LEU A 273 28.21 -41.93 27.60
C LEU A 273 28.52 -42.33 29.05
N GLY A 274 27.76 -41.79 30.01
CA GLY A 274 28.12 -41.88 31.42
C GLY A 274 29.51 -41.31 31.67
N ALA A 275 30.44 -42.15 32.13
CA ALA A 275 31.83 -41.77 32.37
C ALA A 275 32.77 -41.94 31.16
N VAL A 276 32.31 -42.52 30.05
CA VAL A 276 33.15 -42.86 28.90
C VAL A 276 33.09 -41.77 27.83
N ASP A 277 34.25 -41.26 27.42
CA ASP A 277 34.34 -40.26 26.35
C ASP A 277 33.96 -40.86 24.99
N ALA A 278 33.10 -40.15 24.26
CA ALA A 278 32.77 -40.49 22.88
C ALA A 278 33.92 -40.12 21.95
N THR A 279 34.15 -40.97 20.94
CA THR A 279 35.02 -40.61 19.82
C THR A 279 34.33 -39.61 18.89
N GLY A 280 35.12 -38.71 18.30
CA GLY A 280 34.63 -37.65 17.43
C GLY A 280 34.30 -36.33 18.15
N ALA A 281 34.12 -35.27 17.37
CA ALA A 281 33.82 -33.93 17.89
C ALA A 281 33.20 -33.04 16.82
N VAL A 282 32.33 -32.10 17.22
CA VAL A 282 31.76 -31.09 16.31
C VAL A 282 32.42 -29.75 16.57
N THR A 283 33.13 -29.20 15.58
CA THR A 283 33.70 -27.85 15.64
C THR A 283 32.75 -26.86 14.98
N VAL A 284 32.40 -25.81 15.71
CA VAL A 284 31.47 -24.74 15.29
C VAL A 284 32.27 -23.46 15.19
N ASN A 285 32.32 -22.88 14.00
CA ASN A 285 32.91 -21.56 13.77
C ASN A 285 31.78 -20.53 13.67
N VAL A 286 31.50 -19.82 14.75
CA VAL A 286 30.42 -18.83 14.80
C VAL A 286 30.94 -17.48 14.32
N LYS A 287 30.23 -16.91 13.34
CA LYS A 287 30.46 -15.57 12.79
C LYS A 287 29.37 -14.62 13.30
N GLU A 288 29.65 -13.32 13.22
CA GLU A 288 28.65 -12.28 13.48
C GLU A 288 27.39 -12.58 12.66
N ALA A 289 26.22 -12.46 13.29
CA ALA A 289 24.99 -12.36 12.52
C ALA A 289 25.07 -11.06 11.70
N GLN A 290 24.80 -11.15 10.39
CA GLN A 290 24.72 -9.95 9.58
C GLN A 290 23.60 -9.06 10.15
N PRO A 291 23.88 -7.81 10.52
CA PRO A 291 22.82 -6.92 10.95
C PRO A 291 21.87 -6.77 9.77
N GLY A 292 20.60 -7.07 9.99
CA GLY A 292 19.54 -7.00 8.98
C GLY A 292 18.41 -6.09 9.42
N PRO A 293 17.54 -5.68 8.49
CA PRO A 293 16.38 -4.85 8.82
C PRO A 293 15.40 -5.62 9.72
N ALA A 294 14.82 -4.91 10.70
CA ALA A 294 13.82 -5.50 11.62
C ALA A 294 12.41 -5.61 11.00
N VAL A 295 12.15 -4.87 9.93
CA VAL A 295 10.89 -4.84 9.17
C VAL A 295 11.20 -4.97 7.68
N PRO A 296 10.30 -5.55 6.86
CA PRO A 296 10.51 -5.64 5.41
C PRO A 296 10.52 -4.25 4.76
N ALA A 297 10.95 -4.18 3.50
CA ALA A 297 10.86 -2.95 2.72
C ALA A 297 9.39 -2.47 2.60
N PRO A 298 9.15 -1.17 2.39
CA PRO A 298 7.79 -0.66 2.16
C PRO A 298 7.09 -1.41 1.03
N THR A 299 5.83 -1.84 1.24
CA THR A 299 5.07 -2.54 0.19
C THR A 299 4.67 -1.56 -0.92
N PRO A 300 5.01 -1.83 -2.19
CA PRO A 300 4.58 -0.99 -3.31
C PRO A 300 3.05 -0.93 -3.44
N THR A 301 2.51 0.23 -3.79
CA THR A 301 1.06 0.47 -3.91
C THR A 301 0.62 0.89 -5.32
N LEU A 302 1.53 0.93 -6.29
CA LEU A 302 1.20 1.30 -7.66
C LEU A 302 0.31 0.23 -8.33
N PRO A 303 -0.63 0.61 -9.21
CA PRO A 303 -1.40 -0.35 -9.99
C PRO A 303 -0.48 -1.27 -10.81
N ALA A 304 -0.71 -2.59 -10.75
CA ALA A 304 0.15 -3.57 -11.41
C ALA A 304 0.29 -3.36 -12.94
N GLY A 305 -0.73 -2.78 -13.60
CA GLY A 305 -0.68 -2.45 -15.03
C GLY A 305 0.29 -1.32 -15.41
N ASP A 306 0.79 -0.57 -14.42
CA ASP A 306 1.77 0.50 -14.61
C ASP A 306 3.19 0.13 -14.19
N VAL A 307 3.42 -1.15 -13.84
CA VAL A 307 4.68 -1.64 -13.28
C VAL A 307 5.26 -2.77 -14.14
N ILE A 308 6.56 -2.72 -14.39
CA ILE A 308 7.38 -3.86 -14.84
C ILE A 308 8.28 -4.24 -13.66
N SER A 309 7.93 -5.32 -12.97
CA SER A 309 8.64 -5.76 -11.77
C SER A 309 9.75 -6.76 -12.09
N LEU A 310 10.96 -6.50 -11.62
CA LEU A 310 12.07 -7.47 -11.65
C LEU A 310 12.11 -8.29 -10.36
N TYR A 311 11.81 -7.66 -9.23
CA TYR A 311 11.78 -8.31 -7.92
C TYR A 311 10.87 -7.58 -6.94
N SER A 312 9.76 -8.20 -6.58
CA SER A 312 8.89 -7.76 -5.49
C SER A 312 7.94 -8.89 -5.12
N ASN A 313 7.54 -8.97 -3.85
CA ASN A 313 6.42 -9.81 -3.43
C ASN A 313 5.04 -9.20 -3.79
N ALA A 314 4.96 -7.92 -4.16
CA ALA A 314 3.70 -7.23 -4.46
C ALA A 314 3.23 -7.38 -5.92
N TYR A 315 4.13 -7.77 -6.83
CA TYR A 315 3.88 -7.83 -8.27
C TYR A 315 4.32 -9.16 -8.89
N THR A 316 3.76 -9.49 -10.05
CA THR A 316 4.30 -10.56 -10.89
C THR A 316 5.61 -10.10 -11.51
N ASN A 317 6.70 -10.82 -11.21
CA ASN A 317 8.03 -10.49 -11.70
C ASN A 317 8.26 -11.01 -13.13
N VAL A 318 8.93 -10.21 -13.96
CA VAL A 318 9.50 -10.67 -15.23
C VAL A 318 10.71 -11.57 -14.98
N ALA A 319 11.11 -12.33 -15.99
CA ALA A 319 12.29 -13.18 -15.89
C ALA A 319 13.56 -12.33 -15.70
N VAL A 320 14.40 -12.74 -14.76
CA VAL A 320 15.76 -12.23 -14.54
C VAL A 320 16.68 -13.43 -14.62
N ASP A 321 17.70 -13.38 -15.49
CA ASP A 321 18.59 -14.50 -15.77
C ASP A 321 19.48 -14.81 -14.55
N THR A 322 20.04 -13.76 -13.97
CA THR A 322 20.84 -13.84 -12.75
C THR A 322 20.81 -12.55 -11.95
N TRP A 323 20.90 -12.68 -10.63
CA TRP A 323 21.05 -11.58 -9.66
C TRP A 323 22.51 -11.32 -9.27
N SER A 324 23.43 -12.14 -9.79
CA SER A 324 24.88 -12.03 -9.58
C SER A 324 25.57 -12.71 -10.76
N ALA A 325 26.08 -11.90 -11.69
CA ALA A 325 26.72 -12.38 -12.91
C ALA A 325 28.16 -12.85 -12.65
N ASP A 326 28.68 -13.77 -13.47
CA ASP A 326 30.02 -14.36 -13.30
C ASP A 326 31.17 -13.34 -13.31
N TRP A 327 30.92 -12.15 -13.85
CA TRP A 327 31.88 -11.05 -13.93
C TRP A 327 31.80 -10.08 -12.73
N ASP A 328 30.90 -10.33 -11.78
CA ASP A 328 30.68 -9.48 -10.62
C ASP A 328 31.68 -9.69 -9.48
N GLN A 329 31.59 -8.85 -8.45
CA GLN A 329 32.39 -8.93 -7.23
C GLN A 329 31.50 -8.70 -6.01
N ALA A 330 30.60 -9.66 -5.77
CA ALA A 330 29.74 -9.72 -4.60
C ALA A 330 29.32 -11.17 -4.29
N GLU A 331 28.79 -11.40 -3.10
CA GLU A 331 28.07 -12.63 -2.74
C GLU A 331 26.59 -12.30 -2.61
N VAL A 332 25.73 -12.95 -3.39
CA VAL A 332 24.27 -12.80 -3.29
C VAL A 332 23.64 -13.99 -2.57
N ALA A 333 22.69 -13.71 -1.67
CA ALA A 333 21.83 -14.70 -1.05
C ALA A 333 20.38 -14.21 -1.04
N GLU A 334 19.44 -15.13 -0.96
CA GLU A 334 18.04 -14.82 -0.65
C GLU A 334 17.81 -15.00 0.85
N VAL A 335 17.17 -14.01 1.46
CA VAL A 335 16.76 -14.04 2.87
C VAL A 335 15.30 -13.65 2.98
N LYS A 336 14.66 -14.00 4.11
CA LYS A 336 13.30 -13.56 4.41
C LYS A 336 13.30 -12.58 5.57
N ILE A 337 12.75 -11.38 5.36
CA ILE A 337 12.52 -10.39 6.40
C ILE A 337 11.03 -10.39 6.74
N SER A 338 10.67 -10.96 7.89
CA SER A 338 9.27 -11.13 8.31
C SER A 338 8.38 -11.82 7.25
N GLY A 339 8.94 -12.74 6.47
CA GLY A 339 8.25 -13.51 5.43
C GLY A 339 8.33 -12.93 4.01
N ASN A 340 8.72 -11.67 3.86
CA ASN A 340 8.99 -11.03 2.56
C ASN A 340 10.39 -11.43 2.05
N ASP A 341 10.50 -11.69 0.75
CA ASP A 341 11.73 -12.13 0.11
C ASP A 341 12.64 -10.92 -0.15
N THR A 342 13.91 -11.03 0.20
CA THR A 342 14.87 -9.93 0.08
C THR A 342 16.20 -10.48 -0.44
N ARG A 343 16.83 -9.76 -1.38
CA ARG A 343 18.19 -10.05 -1.84
C ARG A 343 19.21 -9.47 -0.88
N LEU A 344 20.12 -10.28 -0.39
CA LEU A 344 21.25 -9.86 0.43
C LEU A 344 22.54 -9.94 -0.37
N TYR A 345 23.15 -8.79 -0.62
CA TYR A 345 24.51 -8.70 -1.15
C TYR A 345 25.50 -8.51 0.00
N THR A 346 26.55 -9.32 0.03
CA THR A 346 27.70 -9.21 0.95
C THR A 346 28.99 -9.12 0.15
N ASN A 347 30.06 -8.58 0.75
CA ASN A 347 31.33 -8.31 0.06
C ASN A 347 31.17 -7.47 -1.22
N LEU A 348 30.12 -6.62 -1.27
CA LEU A 348 29.76 -5.87 -2.47
C LEU A 348 30.88 -4.91 -2.89
N THR A 349 31.43 -5.13 -4.08
CA THR A 349 32.19 -4.12 -4.82
C THR A 349 31.36 -3.62 -5.99
N PHE A 350 30.86 -4.56 -6.80
CA PHE A 350 29.77 -4.34 -7.75
C PHE A 350 29.08 -5.68 -8.02
N ALA A 351 27.78 -5.65 -8.29
CA ALA A 351 26.95 -6.81 -8.63
C ALA A 351 26.24 -6.58 -9.96
N GLY A 352 26.32 -7.57 -10.85
CA GLY A 352 25.64 -7.57 -12.14
C GLY A 352 24.32 -8.33 -12.06
N ILE A 353 23.21 -7.65 -12.37
CA ILE A 353 21.89 -8.27 -12.53
C ILE A 353 21.56 -8.26 -14.02
N GLU A 354 21.35 -9.45 -14.58
CA GLU A 354 21.18 -9.63 -16.03
C GLU A 354 19.80 -10.20 -16.37
N PHE A 355 19.20 -9.65 -17.41
CA PHE A 355 17.93 -10.06 -18.03
C PHE A 355 18.10 -9.94 -19.55
N THR A 356 19.16 -10.60 -20.03
CA THR A 356 19.63 -10.59 -21.42
C THR A 356 18.87 -11.57 -22.30
N SER A 357 18.34 -12.67 -21.73
CA SER A 357 17.53 -13.64 -22.47
C SER A 357 16.16 -13.07 -22.85
N GLN A 358 15.65 -12.13 -22.04
CA GLN A 358 14.42 -11.39 -22.27
C GLN A 358 14.61 -9.93 -21.82
N THR A 359 15.09 -9.09 -22.74
CA THR A 359 15.27 -7.67 -22.47
C THR A 359 13.94 -6.97 -22.15
N ILE A 360 14.03 -5.92 -21.35
CA ILE A 360 12.88 -5.15 -20.87
C ILE A 360 12.67 -3.94 -21.78
N ASN A 361 11.48 -3.83 -22.37
CA ASN A 361 11.03 -2.60 -23.01
C ASN A 361 10.38 -1.67 -21.97
N ALA A 362 11.16 -0.72 -21.46
CA ALA A 362 10.72 0.32 -20.54
C ALA A 362 10.42 1.65 -21.24
N SER A 363 10.20 1.66 -22.57
CA SER A 363 10.00 2.91 -23.32
C SER A 363 8.78 3.72 -22.87
N ALA A 364 7.76 3.06 -22.33
CA ALA A 364 6.56 3.70 -21.77
C ALA A 364 6.68 4.08 -20.28
N MET A 365 7.76 3.66 -19.61
CA MET A 365 7.98 3.91 -18.18
C MET A 365 8.67 5.26 -17.99
N THR A 366 8.44 5.88 -16.84
CA THR A 366 9.02 7.19 -16.50
C THR A 366 9.98 7.12 -15.32
N ARG A 367 9.94 6.06 -14.52
CA ARG A 367 10.69 5.93 -13.27
C ARG A 367 11.23 4.51 -13.06
N PHE A 368 12.31 4.43 -12.31
CA PHE A 368 12.91 3.20 -11.80
C PHE A 368 12.90 3.26 -10.27
N HIS A 369 12.39 2.21 -9.63
CA HIS A 369 12.30 2.09 -8.17
C HIS A 369 13.18 0.94 -7.67
N MET A 370 13.86 1.16 -6.54
CA MET A 370 14.58 0.15 -5.76
C MET A 370 14.55 0.51 -4.29
N ASP A 371 14.19 -0.44 -3.43
CA ASP A 371 14.37 -0.32 -1.98
C ASP A 371 15.69 -0.94 -1.55
N ILE A 372 16.51 -0.20 -0.81
CA ILE A 372 17.73 -0.75 -0.20
C ILE A 372 17.79 -0.50 1.30
N TRP A 373 18.46 -1.39 2.02
CA TRP A 373 18.83 -1.21 3.42
C TRP A 373 20.27 -1.66 3.62
N THR A 374 21.04 -0.93 4.41
CA THR A 374 22.43 -1.32 4.71
C THR A 374 22.76 -1.06 6.18
N PRO A 375 23.45 -1.99 6.85
CA PRO A 375 23.96 -1.75 8.20
C PRO A 375 25.29 -0.97 8.19
N ASP A 376 25.92 -0.81 7.02
CA ASP A 376 27.23 -0.21 6.90
C ASP A 376 27.16 1.32 7.01
N PRO A 377 28.24 1.99 7.46
CA PRO A 377 28.30 3.45 7.51
C PRO A 377 28.08 4.10 6.14
N THR A 378 27.16 5.05 6.07
CA THR A 378 26.76 5.77 4.84
C THR A 378 27.20 7.24 4.82
N ALA A 379 27.87 7.70 5.88
CA ALA A 379 28.45 9.03 5.94
C ALA A 379 29.57 9.19 4.89
N ALA A 380 29.78 10.43 4.42
CA ALA A 380 30.84 10.73 3.45
C ALA A 380 32.21 10.15 3.91
N PRO A 381 32.97 9.52 3.00
CA PRO A 381 32.84 9.55 1.54
C PRO A 381 31.98 8.44 0.92
N ALA A 382 31.22 7.67 1.73
CA ALA A 382 30.49 6.50 1.23
C ALA A 382 29.41 6.87 0.18
N ALA A 383 29.30 6.03 -0.84
CA ALA A 383 28.33 6.13 -1.91
C ALA A 383 27.81 4.76 -2.35
N PHE A 384 26.54 4.73 -2.79
CA PHE A 384 25.91 3.63 -3.50
C PHE A 384 25.59 4.07 -4.92
N ARG A 385 25.70 3.18 -5.90
CA ARG A 385 25.55 3.51 -7.32
C ARG A 385 24.64 2.51 -8.00
N ILE A 386 23.85 3.04 -8.93
CA ILE A 386 22.89 2.30 -9.74
C ILE A 386 23.17 2.64 -11.20
N LYS A 387 23.43 1.63 -12.01
CA LYS A 387 23.66 1.77 -13.45
C LYS A 387 22.66 0.91 -14.22
N LEU A 388 22.10 1.50 -15.27
CA LEU A 388 21.22 0.82 -16.22
C LEU A 388 21.92 0.73 -17.58
N VAL A 389 21.74 -0.40 -18.28
CA VAL A 389 22.30 -0.65 -19.61
C VAL A 389 21.20 -1.16 -20.55
N ASP A 390 21.04 -0.49 -21.68
CA ASP A 390 20.18 -0.85 -22.81
C ASP A 390 21.06 -1.29 -23.98
N PHE A 391 20.78 -2.46 -24.57
CA PHE A 391 21.56 -3.01 -25.71
C PHE A 391 21.15 -2.39 -27.05
N GLY A 392 20.72 -1.13 -27.04
CA GLY A 392 20.38 -0.38 -28.24
C GLY A 392 19.22 -0.98 -29.05
N ALA A 393 19.09 -0.55 -30.30
CA ALA A 393 17.97 -0.93 -31.17
C ALA A 393 18.04 -2.37 -31.70
N ASP A 394 19.22 -2.99 -31.75
CA ASP A 394 19.40 -4.37 -32.20
C ASP A 394 19.24 -5.40 -31.07
N GLY A 395 19.26 -4.95 -29.80
CA GLY A 395 19.12 -5.80 -28.63
C GLY A 395 20.34 -6.68 -28.38
N VAL A 396 21.51 -6.30 -28.90
CA VAL A 396 22.74 -7.10 -28.81
C VAL A 396 23.88 -6.28 -28.18
N PHE A 397 24.45 -6.80 -27.10
CA PHE A 397 25.60 -6.17 -26.44
C PHE A 397 26.81 -5.99 -27.37
N GLY A 398 27.45 -4.83 -27.29
CA GLY A 398 28.69 -4.53 -28.02
C GLY A 398 28.48 -4.15 -29.49
N GLY A 399 27.24 -3.88 -29.91
CA GLY A 399 26.89 -3.44 -31.27
C GLY A 399 27.27 -1.99 -31.60
N GLY A 400 27.77 -1.23 -30.62
CA GLY A 400 28.13 0.19 -30.76
C GLY A 400 26.94 1.16 -30.64
N ASN A 401 25.76 0.64 -30.33
CA ASN A 401 24.50 1.34 -30.10
C ASN A 401 23.99 1.19 -28.65
N ASP A 402 24.75 0.51 -27.78
CA ASP A 402 24.45 0.37 -26.36
C ASP A 402 24.38 1.74 -25.68
N ALA A 403 23.40 1.90 -24.80
CA ALA A 403 23.20 3.11 -24.02
C ALA A 403 23.25 2.78 -22.53
N GLU A 404 24.01 3.56 -21.76
CA GLU A 404 24.17 3.31 -20.34
C GLU A 404 24.38 4.60 -19.54
N HIS A 405 24.01 4.57 -18.27
CA HIS A 405 24.31 5.66 -17.35
C HIS A 405 24.33 5.15 -15.90
N GLU A 406 25.25 5.69 -15.10
CA GLU A 406 25.38 5.40 -13.67
C GLU A 406 25.03 6.63 -12.84
N LEU A 407 24.18 6.44 -11.83
CA LEU A 407 23.84 7.44 -10.84
C LEU A 407 24.52 7.12 -9.51
N THR A 408 24.92 8.16 -8.78
CA THR A 408 25.58 8.05 -7.46
C THR A 408 24.68 8.63 -6.37
N PHE A 409 24.47 7.85 -5.31
CA PHE A 409 23.66 8.17 -4.14
C PHE A 409 24.54 8.23 -2.89
N THR A 410 24.41 9.30 -2.12
CA THR A 410 25.17 9.58 -0.90
C THR A 410 24.24 10.04 0.21
N GLN A 411 24.76 10.31 1.40
CA GLN A 411 24.00 10.93 2.48
C GLN A 411 23.42 12.32 2.10
N ALA A 412 23.96 12.99 1.06
CA ALA A 412 23.46 14.27 0.57
C ALA A 412 22.40 14.14 -0.56
N SER A 413 22.09 12.93 -1.00
CA SER A 413 21.07 12.68 -2.03
C SER A 413 19.65 12.87 -1.49
N THR A 414 18.64 12.88 -2.37
CA THR A 414 17.23 12.91 -2.00
C THR A 414 16.51 11.71 -2.63
N PRO A 415 16.07 10.70 -1.84
CA PRO A 415 16.27 10.57 -0.39
C PRO A 415 17.75 10.35 0.00
N PRO A 416 18.14 10.66 1.25
CA PRO A 416 19.52 10.48 1.72
C PRO A 416 19.81 8.99 1.96
N LEU A 417 20.97 8.52 1.49
CA LEU A 417 21.47 7.19 1.83
C LEU A 417 21.72 7.14 3.36
N THR A 418 21.05 6.22 4.06
CA THR A 418 20.99 6.21 5.53
C THR A 418 21.28 4.82 6.09
N THR A 419 22.23 4.71 7.01
CA THR A 419 22.57 3.46 7.71
C THR A 419 21.40 2.99 8.57
N GLY A 420 21.12 1.69 8.55
CA GLY A 420 20.13 1.03 9.38
C GLY A 420 18.67 1.33 9.03
N ASN A 421 18.39 1.98 7.90
CA ASN A 421 17.04 2.32 7.45
C ASN A 421 16.82 1.92 5.98
N TRP A 422 15.57 1.58 5.64
CA TRP A 422 15.18 1.37 4.26
C TRP A 422 15.16 2.71 3.52
N VAL A 423 15.78 2.75 2.35
CA VAL A 423 15.83 3.89 1.46
C VAL A 423 15.17 3.49 0.14
N SER A 424 14.06 4.14 -0.18
CA SER A 424 13.29 3.94 -1.40
C SER A 424 13.78 4.88 -2.50
N PHE A 425 14.63 4.39 -3.39
CA PHE A 425 15.07 5.15 -4.55
C PHE A 425 14.03 5.08 -5.66
N ASP A 426 13.16 6.09 -5.71
CA ASP A 426 12.27 6.30 -6.85
C ASP A 426 12.87 7.35 -7.80
N ILE A 427 13.49 6.90 -8.89
CA ILE A 427 14.38 7.68 -9.74
C ILE A 427 13.71 7.97 -11.09
N PRO A 428 13.57 9.25 -11.51
CA PRO A 428 13.14 9.56 -12.87
C PRO A 428 14.11 8.96 -13.89
N LEU A 429 13.60 8.22 -14.87
CA LEU A 429 14.44 7.63 -15.93
C LEU A 429 15.16 8.70 -16.76
N ALA A 430 14.62 9.93 -16.80
CA ALA A 430 15.27 11.08 -17.42
C ALA A 430 16.59 11.50 -16.74
N ASN A 431 16.84 11.10 -15.49
CA ASN A 431 18.10 11.37 -14.79
C ASN A 431 19.25 10.51 -15.32
N PHE A 432 18.95 9.37 -15.94
CA PHE A 432 19.96 8.53 -16.60
C PHE A 432 20.31 9.12 -17.98
N THR A 433 21.01 10.26 -18.01
CA THR A 433 21.15 11.06 -19.25
C THR A 433 21.91 10.36 -20.38
N GLY A 434 22.71 9.34 -20.06
CA GLY A 434 23.39 8.48 -21.03
C GLY A 434 22.55 7.29 -21.54
N LEU A 435 21.42 7.02 -20.90
CA LEU A 435 20.47 5.96 -21.27
C LEU A 435 19.54 6.48 -22.37
N THR A 436 20.10 6.73 -23.55
CA THR A 436 19.41 7.34 -24.70
C THR A 436 18.31 6.46 -25.28
N THR A 437 18.35 5.15 -25.04
CA THR A 437 17.34 4.15 -25.45
C THR A 437 16.86 3.36 -24.23
N LYS A 438 15.63 2.83 -24.30
CA LYS A 438 14.96 2.07 -23.22
C LYS A 438 14.12 0.90 -23.76
N GLY A 439 14.38 0.50 -25.00
CA GLY A 439 13.61 -0.53 -25.69
C GLY A 439 14.07 -1.94 -25.35
N HIS A 440 15.32 -2.10 -24.95
CA HIS A 440 16.00 -3.36 -24.71
C HIS A 440 16.94 -3.22 -23.50
N LEU A 441 16.40 -2.78 -22.36
CA LEU A 441 17.15 -2.81 -21.10
C LEU A 441 17.53 -4.26 -20.82
N ALA A 442 18.80 -4.50 -20.50
CA ALA A 442 19.33 -5.85 -20.38
C ALA A 442 20.11 -6.07 -19.07
N GLN A 443 20.60 -4.99 -18.45
CA GLN A 443 21.38 -5.10 -17.22
C GLN A 443 21.05 -3.97 -16.23
N LEU A 444 21.07 -4.34 -14.96
CA LEU A 444 21.13 -3.45 -13.80
C LEU A 444 22.43 -3.75 -13.05
N ILE A 445 23.24 -2.74 -12.76
CA ILE A 445 24.46 -2.90 -11.98
C ILE A 445 24.32 -2.05 -10.72
N ILE A 446 24.57 -2.67 -9.57
CA ILE A 446 24.68 -1.97 -8.30
C ILE A 446 26.13 -2.03 -7.82
N SER A 447 26.64 -0.93 -7.27
CA SER A 447 28.00 -0.87 -6.72
C SER A 447 28.09 0.13 -5.57
N GLY A 448 29.12 0.05 -4.74
CA GLY A 448 29.24 1.01 -3.65
C GLY A 448 30.28 0.71 -2.58
N ASP A 449 30.38 1.68 -1.66
CA ASP A 449 31.17 1.56 -0.44
C ASP A 449 30.51 0.62 0.60
N PRO A 450 29.18 0.60 0.79
CA PRO A 450 28.52 -0.43 1.58
C PRO A 450 28.80 -1.83 1.04
N LYS A 451 29.32 -2.72 1.88
CA LYS A 451 29.65 -4.11 1.58
C LYS A 451 28.50 -5.06 1.84
N THR A 452 27.57 -4.67 2.70
CA THR A 452 26.34 -5.39 3.02
C THR A 452 25.15 -4.55 2.60
N VAL A 453 24.37 -5.02 1.62
CA VAL A 453 23.19 -4.32 1.10
C VAL A 453 22.05 -5.32 0.94
N TYR A 454 20.92 -5.02 1.57
CA TYR A 454 19.65 -5.69 1.37
C TYR A 454 18.89 -4.92 0.28
N VAL A 455 18.35 -5.63 -0.71
CA VAL A 455 17.64 -5.08 -1.86
C VAL A 455 16.29 -5.76 -1.98
N ASP A 456 15.23 -4.97 -2.13
CA ASP A 456 13.88 -5.41 -2.42
C ASP A 456 13.21 -4.44 -3.40
N ASN A 457 12.04 -4.80 -3.93
CA ASN A 457 11.19 -3.96 -4.78
C ASN A 457 11.95 -3.29 -5.92
N VAL A 458 12.48 -4.07 -6.84
CA VAL A 458 13.18 -3.58 -8.04
C VAL A 458 12.19 -3.57 -9.21
N TYR A 459 11.79 -2.38 -9.68
CA TYR A 459 10.82 -2.28 -10.77
C TYR A 459 10.90 -0.96 -11.56
N PHE A 460 10.39 -0.98 -12.79
CA PHE A 460 10.13 0.23 -13.57
C PHE A 460 8.65 0.57 -13.51
N HIS A 461 8.31 1.85 -13.49
CA HIS A 461 6.91 2.25 -13.49
C HIS A 461 6.63 3.57 -14.21
N LYS A 462 5.36 3.77 -14.56
CA LYS A 462 4.84 5.07 -14.95
C LYS A 462 4.58 5.90 -13.70
N THR A 463 4.65 7.23 -13.82
CA THR A 463 4.15 8.11 -12.76
C THR A 463 2.69 7.74 -12.52
N ALA A 464 2.30 7.51 -11.26
CA ALA A 464 0.90 7.20 -10.95
C ALA A 464 0.02 8.27 -11.60
N GLY A 465 -0.89 7.86 -12.48
CA GLY A 465 -1.94 8.76 -12.94
C GLY A 465 -2.69 9.31 -11.72
N PRO A 466 -3.24 10.53 -11.80
CA PRO A 466 -4.04 11.04 -10.70
C PRO A 466 -5.17 10.04 -10.41
N THR A 467 -5.37 9.65 -9.15
CA THR A 467 -6.38 8.64 -8.79
C THR A 467 -7.75 9.23 -8.48
N GLY A 468 -7.82 10.56 -8.34
CA GLY A 468 -9.01 11.34 -8.05
C GLY A 468 -8.67 12.84 -7.88
N PRO A 469 -9.65 13.75 -7.92
CA PRO A 469 -9.42 15.17 -7.68
C PRO A 469 -9.06 15.40 -6.20
N THR A 470 -8.05 16.24 -5.95
CA THR A 470 -7.63 16.63 -4.60
C THR A 470 -8.30 17.93 -4.11
N ALA A 471 -8.86 18.71 -5.03
CA ALA A 471 -9.63 19.92 -4.77
C ALA A 471 -11.05 19.77 -5.35
N PRO A 472 -12.06 20.40 -4.73
CA PRO A 472 -13.43 20.35 -5.24
C PRO A 472 -13.55 21.08 -6.59
N ALA A 473 -14.65 20.86 -7.31
CA ALA A 473 -14.95 21.62 -8.51
C ALA A 473 -15.06 23.14 -8.20
N PRO A 474 -14.80 24.02 -9.17
CA PRO A 474 -14.97 25.46 -8.99
C PRO A 474 -16.37 25.81 -8.45
N THR A 475 -16.46 26.69 -7.45
CA THR A 475 -17.77 27.12 -6.94
C THR A 475 -18.49 27.98 -7.98
N PRO A 476 -19.74 27.63 -8.38
CA PRO A 476 -20.51 28.44 -9.32
C PRO A 476 -20.70 29.88 -8.84
N THR A 477 -20.70 30.83 -9.78
CA THR A 477 -20.82 32.28 -9.49
C THR A 477 -22.07 32.93 -10.07
N VAL A 478 -22.90 32.16 -10.80
CA VAL A 478 -24.14 32.67 -11.40
C VAL A 478 -25.15 32.99 -10.28
N PRO A 479 -25.85 34.14 -10.32
CA PRO A 479 -26.86 34.45 -9.32
C PRO A 479 -27.93 33.34 -9.25
N ALA A 480 -28.25 32.87 -8.04
CA ALA A 480 -29.16 31.73 -7.85
C ALA A 480 -30.55 31.93 -8.47
N GLY A 481 -31.03 33.18 -8.63
CA GLY A 481 -32.29 33.49 -9.29
C GLY A 481 -32.30 33.27 -10.81
N ASP A 482 -31.13 33.05 -11.41
CA ASP A 482 -30.92 32.86 -12.83
C ASP A 482 -30.54 31.41 -13.17
N VAL A 483 -30.61 30.51 -12.18
CA VAL A 483 -30.14 29.12 -12.24
C VAL A 483 -31.28 28.14 -11.98
N VAL A 484 -31.32 27.06 -12.76
CA VAL A 484 -32.06 25.83 -12.46
C VAL A 484 -31.04 24.72 -12.22
N SER A 485 -30.81 24.40 -10.94
CA SER A 485 -29.74 23.48 -10.52
C SER A 485 -30.24 22.05 -10.39
N LEU A 486 -29.56 21.09 -11.00
CA LEU A 486 -29.81 19.65 -10.82
C LEU A 486 -28.90 19.08 -9.73
N PHE A 487 -27.64 19.52 -9.69
CA PHE A 487 -26.67 19.10 -8.68
C PHE A 487 -25.61 20.18 -8.45
N SER A 488 -25.60 20.77 -7.27
CA SER A 488 -24.52 21.64 -6.79
C SER A 488 -24.69 21.85 -5.28
N ASN A 489 -23.58 22.01 -4.56
CA ASN A 489 -23.62 22.49 -3.18
C ASN A 489 -23.90 24.00 -3.07
N ALA A 490 -23.78 24.78 -4.15
CA ALA A 490 -23.95 26.23 -4.15
C ALA A 490 -25.41 26.69 -4.32
N TYR A 491 -26.29 25.81 -4.82
CA TYR A 491 -27.68 26.15 -5.15
C TYR A 491 -28.67 25.16 -4.52
N THR A 492 -29.94 25.56 -4.45
CA THR A 492 -31.04 24.64 -4.17
C THR A 492 -31.31 23.81 -5.42
N ASN A 493 -31.18 22.50 -5.31
CA ASN A 493 -31.38 21.58 -6.43
C ASN A 493 -32.86 21.23 -6.63
N VAL A 494 -33.28 21.14 -7.89
CA VAL A 494 -34.57 20.57 -8.30
C VAL A 494 -34.55 19.04 -8.14
N ASN A 495 -35.72 18.40 -8.20
CA ASN A 495 -35.80 16.95 -8.10
C ASN A 495 -35.20 16.28 -9.35
N VAL A 496 -34.30 15.32 -9.14
CA VAL A 496 -33.78 14.40 -10.16
C VAL A 496 -34.16 13.00 -9.72
N ASP A 497 -34.88 12.26 -10.55
CA ASP A 497 -35.43 10.93 -10.18
C ASP A 497 -34.32 9.91 -9.97
N THR A 498 -33.32 9.92 -10.86
CA THR A 498 -32.12 9.09 -10.73
C THR A 498 -30.94 9.73 -11.45
N TRP A 499 -29.75 9.49 -10.89
CA TRP A 499 -28.46 9.83 -11.50
C TRP A 499 -27.82 8.64 -12.22
N SER A 500 -28.43 7.45 -12.12
CA SER A 500 -28.02 6.24 -12.83
C SER A 500 -29.28 5.43 -13.13
N ALA A 501 -29.73 5.49 -14.38
CA ALA A 501 -30.95 4.86 -14.82
C ALA A 501 -30.75 3.34 -15.03
N PRO A 502 -31.79 2.50 -14.85
CA PRO A 502 -31.64 1.03 -14.97
C PRO A 502 -31.15 0.51 -16.33
N TRP A 503 -31.21 1.36 -17.36
CA TRP A 503 -30.80 1.05 -18.73
C TRP A 503 -29.37 1.51 -19.04
N ASP A 504 -28.69 2.15 -18.09
CA ASP A 504 -27.34 2.66 -18.27
C ASP A 504 -26.25 1.58 -18.16
N GLN A 505 -25.01 1.98 -18.44
CA GLN A 505 -23.81 1.14 -18.31
C GLN A 505 -22.70 1.95 -17.64
N ALA A 506 -22.88 2.16 -16.34
CA ALA A 506 -21.90 2.77 -15.45
C ALA A 506 -22.13 2.30 -14.01
N GLU A 507 -21.12 2.47 -13.15
CA GLU A 507 -21.26 2.35 -11.71
C GLU A 507 -21.23 3.75 -11.10
N LEU A 508 -22.25 4.09 -10.31
CA LEU A 508 -22.34 5.39 -9.65
C LEU A 508 -22.02 5.27 -8.16
N ALA A 509 -21.14 6.15 -7.69
CA ALA A 509 -20.92 6.42 -6.28
C ALA A 509 -21.03 7.93 -5.99
N GLU A 510 -21.41 8.29 -4.77
CA GLU A 510 -21.26 9.64 -4.24
C GLU A 510 -20.03 9.72 -3.36
N VAL A 511 -19.17 10.70 -3.63
CA VAL A 511 -17.94 10.95 -2.88
C VAL A 511 -17.92 12.39 -2.38
N LYS A 512 -17.09 12.66 -1.37
CA LYS A 512 -16.85 14.04 -0.91
C LYS A 512 -15.41 14.45 -1.19
N ILE A 513 -15.23 15.52 -1.96
CA ILE A 513 -13.92 16.09 -2.25
C ILE A 513 -13.78 17.37 -1.43
N SER A 514 -12.96 17.33 -0.37
CA SER A 514 -12.83 18.44 0.59
C SER A 514 -14.17 18.96 1.14
N GLY A 515 -15.15 18.06 1.31
CA GLY A 515 -16.47 18.37 1.88
C GLY A 515 -17.56 18.76 0.87
N ASN A 516 -17.20 19.01 -0.39
CA ASN A 516 -18.16 19.19 -1.51
C ASN A 516 -18.61 17.80 -2.00
N ASP A 517 -19.90 17.65 -2.30
CA ASP A 517 -20.50 16.41 -2.78
C ASP A 517 -20.26 16.27 -4.29
N THR A 518 -19.78 15.11 -4.74
CA THR A 518 -19.40 14.88 -6.14
C THR A 518 -19.91 13.52 -6.60
N LYS A 519 -20.44 13.45 -7.83
CA LYS A 519 -20.83 12.17 -8.46
C LYS A 519 -19.61 11.52 -9.09
N LEU A 520 -19.31 10.27 -8.74
CA LEU A 520 -18.25 9.46 -9.34
C LEU A 520 -18.89 8.37 -10.18
N TYR A 521 -18.61 8.38 -11.48
CA TYR A 521 -18.92 7.27 -12.37
C TYR A 521 -17.66 6.46 -12.67
N THR A 522 -17.72 5.15 -12.44
CA THR A 522 -16.71 4.16 -12.86
C THR A 522 -17.30 3.21 -13.90
N ASN A 523 -16.45 2.53 -14.67
CA ASN A 523 -16.87 1.65 -15.77
C ASN A 523 -17.82 2.33 -16.78
N LEU A 524 -17.70 3.65 -16.95
CA LEU A 524 -18.60 4.44 -17.78
C LEU A 524 -18.52 4.02 -19.25
N THR A 525 -19.66 3.64 -19.80
CA THR A 525 -19.92 3.57 -21.24
C THR A 525 -20.95 4.62 -21.63
N PHE A 526 -22.08 4.63 -20.90
CA PHE A 526 -23.05 5.72 -20.89
C PHE A 526 -23.82 5.69 -19.55
N ALA A 527 -24.16 6.85 -19.01
CA ALA A 527 -24.96 7.02 -17.80
C ALA A 527 -26.21 7.85 -18.10
N GLY A 528 -27.36 7.37 -17.64
CA GLY A 528 -28.65 8.03 -17.79
C GLY A 528 -29.07 8.78 -16.53
N ILE A 529 -29.32 10.08 -16.65
CA ILE A 529 -29.85 10.92 -15.57
C ILE A 529 -31.26 11.35 -15.96
N GLU A 530 -32.25 11.05 -15.11
CA GLU A 530 -33.67 11.20 -15.43
C GLU A 530 -34.38 12.18 -14.50
N CYS A 531 -35.19 13.07 -15.09
CA CYS A 531 -36.09 14.02 -14.44
C CYS A 531 -37.52 13.81 -14.98
N THR A 532 -37.93 12.56 -15.18
CA THR A 532 -39.19 12.21 -15.85
C THR A 532 -40.44 12.51 -15.03
N SER A 533 -40.36 12.46 -13.70
CA SER A 533 -41.48 12.78 -12.82
C SER A 533 -41.77 14.27 -12.75
N GLN A 534 -40.74 15.10 -12.95
CA GLN A 534 -40.80 16.55 -13.01
C GLN A 534 -39.80 17.08 -14.06
N PRO A 535 -40.16 17.05 -15.36
CA PRO A 535 -39.30 17.53 -16.41
C PRO A 535 -38.89 18.99 -16.20
N ILE A 536 -37.66 19.30 -16.57
CA ILE A 536 -37.07 20.62 -16.36
C ILE A 536 -37.54 21.58 -17.44
N ASN A 537 -38.18 22.69 -17.04
CA ASN A 537 -38.42 23.81 -17.93
C ASN A 537 -37.17 24.71 -17.97
N ALA A 538 -36.45 24.67 -19.09
CA ALA A 538 -35.30 25.49 -19.39
C ALA A 538 -35.55 26.49 -20.53
N GLU A 539 -36.80 26.84 -20.83
CA GLU A 539 -37.15 27.76 -21.93
C GLU A 539 -36.53 29.15 -21.75
N ALA A 540 -36.47 29.63 -20.51
CA ALA A 540 -35.86 30.91 -20.17
C ALA A 540 -34.32 30.86 -20.06
N MET A 541 -33.72 29.66 -20.12
CA MET A 541 -32.28 29.46 -19.96
C MET A 541 -31.57 29.56 -21.30
N THR A 542 -30.30 29.96 -21.27
CA THR A 542 -29.47 30.11 -22.47
C THR A 542 -28.30 29.15 -22.51
N ARG A 543 -27.89 28.60 -21.36
CA ARG A 543 -26.71 27.74 -21.23
C ARG A 543 -26.96 26.55 -20.28
N PHE A 544 -26.23 25.48 -20.53
CA PHE A 544 -26.08 24.32 -19.67
C PHE A 544 -24.65 24.30 -19.11
N HIS A 545 -24.49 24.04 -17.82
CA HIS A 545 -23.22 23.97 -17.12
C HIS A 545 -23.00 22.58 -16.50
N LEU A 546 -21.76 22.09 -16.58
CA LEU A 546 -21.29 20.87 -15.92
C LEU A 546 -19.79 20.97 -15.65
N ASP A 547 -19.35 20.61 -14.44
CA ASP A 547 -17.94 20.41 -14.12
C ASP A 547 -17.54 18.94 -14.27
N LEU A 548 -16.46 18.68 -15.00
CA LEU A 548 -15.92 17.34 -15.26
C LEU A 548 -14.46 17.24 -14.78
N TRP A 549 -14.13 16.18 -14.05
CA TRP A 549 -12.75 15.77 -13.79
C TRP A 549 -12.56 14.31 -14.14
N THR A 550 -11.42 13.93 -14.72
CA THR A 550 -11.12 12.52 -15.05
C THR A 550 -9.66 12.17 -14.76
N PRO A 551 -9.39 10.98 -14.21
CA PRO A 551 -8.04 10.45 -14.09
C PRO A 551 -7.56 9.82 -15.41
N ASP A 552 -8.47 9.57 -16.35
CA ASP A 552 -8.19 8.86 -17.58
C ASP A 552 -7.48 9.77 -18.59
N ALA A 553 -6.72 9.16 -19.50
CA ALA A 553 -6.04 9.89 -20.56
C ALA A 553 -7.05 10.53 -21.53
N THR A 554 -6.97 11.85 -21.73
CA THR A 554 -7.89 12.60 -22.60
C THR A 554 -7.37 12.82 -24.02
N ALA A 555 -6.15 12.37 -24.32
CA ALA A 555 -5.60 12.43 -25.67
C ALA A 555 -6.39 11.57 -26.66
N ALA A 556 -6.34 11.92 -27.95
CA ALA A 556 -7.02 11.17 -29.00
C ALA A 556 -6.68 9.66 -28.92
N PRO A 557 -7.67 8.77 -29.06
CA PRO A 557 -9.02 9.01 -29.57
C PRO A 557 -10.10 9.35 -28.51
N ALA A 558 -9.73 9.63 -27.25
CA ALA A 558 -10.69 9.79 -26.17
C ALA A 558 -11.68 10.95 -26.39
N ALA A 559 -12.97 10.68 -26.13
CA ALA A 559 -14.04 11.67 -26.16
C ALA A 559 -15.02 11.52 -24.99
N PHE A 560 -15.63 12.64 -24.59
CA PHE A 560 -16.75 12.71 -23.65
C PHE A 560 -17.95 13.34 -24.36
N ARG A 561 -19.15 12.84 -24.11
CA ARG A 561 -20.36 13.26 -24.82
C ARG A 561 -21.45 13.62 -23.83
N ILE A 562 -22.20 14.66 -24.16
CA ILE A 562 -23.34 15.16 -23.39
C ILE A 562 -24.54 15.20 -24.33
N LYS A 563 -25.62 14.55 -23.94
CA LYS A 563 -26.88 14.54 -24.70
C LYS A 563 -28.03 14.99 -23.80
N LEU A 564 -28.86 15.87 -24.35
CA LEU A 564 -30.09 16.34 -23.72
C LEU A 564 -31.30 15.82 -24.48
N VAL A 565 -32.36 15.44 -23.76
CA VAL A 565 -33.62 14.94 -24.32
C VAL A 565 -34.79 15.70 -23.69
N ASP A 566 -35.62 16.31 -24.53
CA ASP A 566 -36.88 16.97 -24.17
C ASP A 566 -38.05 16.13 -24.69
N PHE A 567 -39.02 15.82 -23.82
CA PHE A 567 -40.20 15.01 -24.19
C PHE A 567 -41.28 15.80 -24.94
N GLY A 568 -40.91 16.92 -25.56
CA GLY A 568 -41.82 17.73 -26.35
C GLY A 568 -42.98 18.32 -25.55
N ALA A 569 -43.97 18.88 -26.25
CA ALA A 569 -45.05 19.65 -25.62
C ALA A 569 -46.01 18.84 -24.72
N ASP A 570 -46.12 17.52 -24.90
CA ASP A 570 -46.98 16.64 -24.08
C ASP A 570 -46.27 16.16 -22.80
N GLY A 571 -44.95 16.37 -22.69
CA GLY A 571 -44.16 16.01 -21.52
C GLY A 571 -44.06 14.50 -21.29
N ALA A 572 -44.28 13.68 -22.32
CA ALA A 572 -44.34 12.23 -22.21
C ALA A 572 -43.47 11.53 -23.26
N PHE A 573 -42.65 10.57 -22.81
CA PHE A 573 -41.77 9.81 -23.70
C PHE A 573 -42.55 9.03 -24.77
N GLY A 574 -42.07 9.06 -26.01
CA GLY A 574 -42.58 8.24 -27.11
C GLY A 574 -43.83 8.80 -27.79
N GLY A 575 -44.19 10.07 -27.53
CA GLY A 575 -45.31 10.77 -28.17
C GLY A 575 -45.09 11.18 -29.63
N GLY A 576 -43.86 10.99 -30.15
CA GLY A 576 -43.47 11.36 -31.52
C GLY A 576 -43.03 12.83 -31.69
N ASN A 577 -42.94 13.56 -30.59
CA ASN A 577 -42.52 14.96 -30.45
C ASN A 577 -41.25 15.11 -29.58
N ASP A 578 -40.66 14.01 -29.12
CA ASP A 578 -39.39 14.01 -28.39
C ASP A 578 -38.28 14.59 -29.26
N VAL A 579 -37.46 15.45 -28.69
CA VAL A 579 -36.33 16.07 -29.38
C VAL A 579 -35.06 15.93 -28.56
N GLU A 580 -33.94 15.69 -29.24
CA GLU A 580 -32.67 15.40 -28.58
C GLU A 580 -31.49 15.86 -29.42
N HIS A 581 -30.36 16.10 -28.75
CA HIS A 581 -29.09 16.34 -29.43
C HIS A 581 -27.91 15.94 -28.55
N GLU A 582 -26.86 15.40 -29.16
CA GLU A 582 -25.62 15.01 -28.49
C GLU A 582 -24.45 15.85 -28.98
N LEU A 583 -23.66 16.38 -28.05
CA LEU A 583 -22.41 17.07 -28.31
C LEU A 583 -21.23 16.21 -27.90
N THR A 584 -20.12 16.31 -28.64
CA THR A 584 -18.87 15.58 -28.38
C THR A 584 -17.74 16.53 -28.02
N PHE A 585 -17.04 16.23 -26.93
CA PHE A 585 -15.90 16.96 -26.39
C PHE A 585 -14.64 16.10 -26.44
N THR A 586 -13.52 16.68 -26.90
CA THR A 586 -12.21 16.03 -27.02
C THR A 586 -11.12 16.95 -26.46
N GLN A 587 -9.85 16.52 -26.48
CA GLN A 587 -8.72 17.38 -26.14
C GLN A 587 -8.59 18.64 -27.03
N THR A 588 -9.27 18.67 -28.18
CA THR A 588 -9.24 19.82 -29.11
C THR A 588 -10.49 20.70 -29.02
N SER A 589 -11.45 20.37 -28.15
CA SER A 589 -12.64 21.20 -27.91
C SER A 589 -12.29 22.48 -27.14
N THR A 590 -13.25 23.39 -26.99
CA THR A 590 -13.10 24.61 -26.18
C THR A 590 -14.23 24.67 -25.13
N PRO A 591 -13.92 24.48 -23.83
CA PRO A 591 -12.61 24.13 -23.27
C PRO A 591 -12.15 22.71 -23.66
N PRO A 592 -10.83 22.43 -23.66
CA PRO A 592 -10.29 21.10 -23.99
C PRO A 592 -10.48 20.11 -22.83
N LEU A 593 -10.73 18.83 -23.15
CA LEU A 593 -10.65 17.78 -22.13
C LEU A 593 -9.23 17.66 -21.56
N ALA A 594 -9.11 17.64 -20.22
CA ALA A 594 -7.83 17.59 -19.53
C ALA A 594 -7.80 16.50 -18.46
N THR A 595 -6.86 15.54 -18.59
CA THR A 595 -6.58 14.56 -17.54
C THR A 595 -6.12 15.27 -16.26
N GLY A 596 -6.66 14.85 -15.12
CA GLY A 596 -6.24 15.30 -13.80
C GLY A 596 -6.68 16.71 -13.40
N ASN A 597 -7.50 17.40 -14.21
CA ASN A 597 -7.95 18.76 -13.93
C ASN A 597 -9.48 18.89 -14.09
N TRP A 598 -10.08 19.80 -13.32
CA TRP A 598 -11.49 20.15 -13.49
C TRP A 598 -11.66 20.98 -14.77
N VAL A 599 -12.67 20.62 -15.56
CA VAL A 599 -13.06 21.32 -16.79
C VAL A 599 -14.51 21.75 -16.64
N SER A 600 -14.75 23.06 -16.64
CA SER A 600 -16.09 23.65 -16.57
C SER A 600 -16.66 23.85 -17.96
N PHE A 601 -17.69 23.08 -18.31
CA PHE A 601 -18.38 23.19 -19.59
C PHE A 601 -19.56 24.14 -19.52
N ASP A 602 -19.37 25.37 -20.01
CA ASP A 602 -20.46 26.31 -20.26
C ASP A 602 -20.98 26.19 -21.70
N ILE A 603 -22.02 25.40 -21.91
CA ILE A 603 -22.49 25.04 -23.26
C ILE A 603 -23.69 25.90 -23.62
N PRO A 604 -23.65 26.70 -24.71
CA PRO A 604 -24.82 27.36 -25.24
C PRO A 604 -25.91 26.35 -25.57
N LEU A 605 -27.14 26.55 -25.08
CA LEU A 605 -28.27 25.67 -25.43
C LEU A 605 -28.60 25.71 -26.93
N ALA A 606 -28.18 26.75 -27.64
CA ALA A 606 -28.28 26.85 -29.09
C ALA A 606 -27.40 25.83 -29.85
N ASP A 607 -26.33 25.32 -29.22
CA ASP A 607 -25.43 24.33 -29.84
C ASP A 607 -26.09 22.95 -29.92
N PHE A 608 -27.08 22.68 -29.06
CA PHE A 608 -27.93 21.49 -29.14
C PHE A 608 -28.96 21.65 -30.27
N THR A 609 -28.52 21.70 -31.52
CA THR A 609 -29.35 22.05 -32.68
C THR A 609 -30.57 21.16 -32.91
N GLY A 610 -30.53 19.90 -32.43
CA GLY A 610 -31.66 18.98 -32.45
C GLY A 610 -32.69 19.19 -31.34
N LEU A 611 -32.34 19.92 -30.27
CA LEU A 611 -33.15 20.20 -29.10
C LEU A 611 -34.07 21.41 -29.36
N THR A 612 -35.05 21.24 -30.25
CA THR A 612 -35.90 22.35 -30.73
C THR A 612 -36.89 22.87 -29.68
N THR A 613 -37.19 22.08 -28.65
CA THR A 613 -37.98 22.45 -27.45
C THR A 613 -37.14 22.27 -26.19
N LYS A 614 -37.47 23.02 -25.13
CA LYS A 614 -36.74 23.03 -23.84
C LYS A 614 -37.69 23.12 -22.62
N GLY A 615 -38.98 22.87 -22.83
CA GLY A 615 -40.01 23.02 -21.81
C GLY A 615 -40.13 21.81 -20.88
N HIS A 616 -39.67 20.64 -21.35
CA HIS A 616 -39.81 19.36 -20.66
C HIS A 616 -38.54 18.52 -20.82
N LEU A 617 -37.38 19.07 -20.46
CA LEU A 617 -36.13 18.33 -20.44
C LEU A 617 -36.21 17.22 -19.40
N ALA A 618 -36.24 15.98 -19.88
CA ALA A 618 -36.51 14.81 -19.07
C ALA A 618 -35.28 13.93 -18.87
N GLN A 619 -34.27 14.03 -19.72
CA GLN A 619 -33.05 13.23 -19.59
C GLN A 619 -31.78 14.02 -19.94
N LEU A 620 -30.73 13.75 -19.17
CA LEU A 620 -29.33 14.06 -19.46
C LEU A 620 -28.58 12.74 -19.59
N ILE A 621 -27.83 12.56 -20.67
CA ILE A 621 -27.00 11.37 -20.89
C ILE A 621 -25.55 11.82 -21.01
N ILE A 622 -24.67 11.20 -20.24
CA ILE A 622 -23.22 11.33 -20.38
C ILE A 622 -22.66 10.03 -20.94
N SER A 623 -21.75 10.09 -21.91
CA SER A 623 -21.18 8.88 -22.52
C SER A 623 -19.78 9.13 -23.07
N GLY A 624 -19.06 8.06 -23.45
CA GLY A 624 -17.81 8.19 -24.18
C GLY A 624 -16.73 7.17 -23.81
N ASP A 625 -15.47 7.58 -24.02
CA ASP A 625 -14.29 6.73 -23.88
C ASP A 625 -13.68 6.76 -22.47
N LEU A 626 -13.99 7.82 -21.70
CA LEU A 626 -13.59 7.96 -20.30
C LEU A 626 -14.36 6.95 -19.44
N LYS A 627 -13.64 6.10 -18.70
CA LYS A 627 -14.18 5.07 -17.81
C LYS A 627 -14.39 5.55 -16.40
N THR A 628 -13.61 6.53 -15.97
CA THR A 628 -13.74 7.17 -14.66
C THR A 628 -13.97 8.67 -14.85
N VAL A 629 -15.08 9.19 -14.35
CA VAL A 629 -15.36 10.63 -14.36
C VAL A 629 -15.98 11.07 -13.03
N TYR A 630 -15.58 12.26 -12.59
CA TYR A 630 -16.16 12.96 -11.46
C TYR A 630 -16.95 14.14 -12.02
N ILE A 631 -18.22 14.26 -11.61
CA ILE A 631 -19.17 15.25 -12.09
C ILE A 631 -19.65 16.07 -10.90
N ASP A 632 -19.64 17.39 -11.04
CA ASP A 632 -20.23 18.34 -10.09
C ASP A 632 -20.89 19.50 -10.87
N ASN A 633 -21.62 20.35 -10.16
CA ASN A 633 -22.23 21.59 -10.67
C ASN A 633 -22.99 21.41 -11.99
N VAL A 634 -24.05 20.61 -11.98
CA VAL A 634 -24.91 20.37 -13.14
C VAL A 634 -26.11 21.32 -13.06
N TYR A 635 -26.20 22.31 -13.94
CA TYR A 635 -27.30 23.28 -13.92
C TYR A 635 -27.54 23.98 -15.28
N PHE A 636 -28.73 24.54 -15.46
CA PHE A 636 -29.06 25.44 -16.56
C PHE A 636 -29.07 26.89 -16.06
N TYR A 637 -28.65 27.83 -16.88
CA TYR A 637 -28.72 29.25 -16.53
C TYR A 637 -28.97 30.17 -17.72
N LYS A 638 -29.47 31.38 -17.43
CA LYS A 638 -29.63 32.45 -18.43
C LYS A 638 -28.47 33.44 -18.36
N THR A 639 -28.05 33.93 -19.52
CA THR A 639 -27.03 34.96 -19.68
C THR A 639 -27.71 36.32 -19.86
N GLY A 640 -27.22 37.32 -19.11
CA GLY A 640 -27.86 38.62 -18.96
C GLY A 640 -28.00 38.94 -17.48
N GLY A 641 -26.95 39.54 -16.91
CA GLY A 641 -26.97 40.02 -15.53
C GLY A 641 -28.01 41.13 -15.36
N ALA A 642 -28.20 41.57 -14.10
CA ALA A 642 -29.04 42.72 -13.80
C ALA A 642 -28.73 43.87 -14.76
N THR A 643 -29.74 44.43 -15.42
CA THR A 643 -29.61 45.53 -16.39
C THR A 643 -29.64 46.92 -15.72
N THR A 644 -30.05 46.95 -14.45
CA THR A 644 -30.11 48.13 -13.59
C THR A 644 -29.69 47.74 -12.16
N PRO A 645 -29.08 48.64 -11.36
CA PRO A 645 -28.78 48.34 -9.96
C PRO A 645 -30.07 48.21 -9.14
N THR A 646 -30.16 47.19 -8.28
CA THR A 646 -31.32 46.97 -7.41
C THR A 646 -31.18 47.61 -6.02
N ALA A 647 -29.95 47.96 -5.63
CA ALA A 647 -29.61 48.65 -4.39
C ALA A 647 -28.88 49.97 -4.72
N PRO A 648 -29.01 51.02 -3.88
CA PRO A 648 -28.32 52.29 -4.09
C PRO A 648 -26.81 52.10 -3.93
N ALA A 649 -26.02 53.06 -4.44
CA ALA A 649 -24.58 53.07 -4.17
C ALA A 649 -24.30 53.17 -2.65
N PRO A 650 -23.17 52.63 -2.17
CA PRO A 650 -22.78 52.74 -0.77
C PRO A 650 -22.75 54.20 -0.30
N THR A 651 -23.38 54.52 0.83
CA THR A 651 -23.36 55.89 1.36
C THR A 651 -21.95 56.23 1.89
N PRO A 652 -21.24 57.25 1.35
CA PRO A 652 -19.91 57.58 1.83
C PRO A 652 -19.96 58.21 3.22
N ALA A 653 -19.06 57.82 4.12
CA ALA A 653 -19.08 58.22 5.54
C ALA A 653 -17.88 59.11 5.94
N PHE A 654 -17.40 59.95 5.03
CA PHE A 654 -16.29 60.88 5.28
C PHE A 654 -16.76 62.10 6.11
N PRO A 655 -15.88 62.73 6.91
CA PRO A 655 -16.22 63.99 7.56
C PRO A 655 -16.57 65.06 6.53
N ALA A 656 -17.75 65.70 6.66
CA ALA A 656 -18.22 66.68 5.68
C ALA A 656 -17.27 67.89 5.51
N SER A 657 -16.45 68.21 6.52
CA SER A 657 -15.40 69.25 6.45
C SER A 657 -14.22 68.90 5.54
N ASP A 658 -14.11 67.63 5.16
CA ASP A 658 -13.03 67.08 4.35
C ASP A 658 -13.51 66.61 2.98
N VAL A 659 -14.71 67.01 2.56
CA VAL A 659 -15.33 66.62 1.28
C VAL A 659 -15.70 67.84 0.46
N ILE A 660 -15.37 67.81 -0.83
CA ILE A 660 -15.99 68.63 -1.87
C ILE A 660 -16.83 67.69 -2.73
N SER A 661 -18.15 67.77 -2.60
CA SER A 661 -19.07 66.87 -3.32
C SER A 661 -19.53 67.50 -4.62
N LEU A 662 -19.35 66.82 -5.75
CA LEU A 662 -19.95 67.22 -7.04
C LEU A 662 -21.33 66.59 -7.18
N PHE A 663 -21.47 65.32 -6.77
CA PHE A 663 -22.74 64.59 -6.80
C PHE A 663 -22.79 63.54 -5.70
N SER A 664 -23.65 63.72 -4.72
CA SER A 664 -23.96 62.74 -3.68
C SER A 664 -25.22 63.17 -2.94
N ASN A 665 -26.00 62.20 -2.46
CA ASN A 665 -27.11 62.45 -1.53
C ASN A 665 -26.63 62.62 -0.07
N ALA A 666 -25.36 62.28 0.24
CA ALA A 666 -24.80 62.34 1.58
C ALA A 666 -24.22 63.73 1.96
N TYR A 667 -23.91 64.58 0.98
CA TYR A 667 -23.25 65.87 1.18
C TYR A 667 -23.96 67.00 0.44
N THR A 668 -23.64 68.24 0.81
CA THR A 668 -24.06 69.41 0.01
C THR A 668 -23.18 69.51 -1.22
N ASN A 669 -23.79 69.46 -2.41
CA ASN A 669 -23.06 69.49 -3.68
C ASN A 669 -22.66 70.92 -4.08
N VAL A 670 -21.46 71.06 -4.64
CA VAL A 670 -21.02 72.28 -5.32
C VAL A 670 -21.70 72.40 -6.68
N THR A 671 -21.65 73.59 -7.29
CA THR A 671 -22.20 73.80 -8.62
C THR A 671 -21.39 73.04 -9.67
N VAL A 672 -22.08 72.24 -10.48
CA VAL A 672 -21.58 71.63 -11.71
C VAL A 672 -22.38 72.24 -12.87
N ASP A 673 -21.69 72.73 -13.90
CA ASP A 673 -22.33 73.45 -15.02
C ASP A 673 -23.14 72.48 -15.88
N THR A 674 -22.55 71.32 -16.20
CA THR A 674 -23.21 70.25 -16.93
C THR A 674 -22.61 68.88 -16.62
N TRP A 675 -23.47 67.86 -16.62
CA TRP A 675 -23.11 66.45 -16.54
C TRP A 675 -22.98 65.77 -17.91
N SER A 676 -23.27 66.52 -18.98
CA SER A 676 -23.02 66.13 -20.37
C SER A 676 -22.66 67.37 -21.19
N ALA A 677 -21.38 67.51 -21.49
CA ALA A 677 -20.85 68.64 -22.23
C ALA A 677 -21.18 68.52 -23.72
N PRO A 678 -21.37 69.62 -24.47
CA PRO A 678 -21.74 69.56 -25.89
C PRO A 678 -20.76 68.80 -26.81
N TRP A 679 -19.55 68.55 -26.32
CA TRP A 679 -18.47 67.85 -27.02
C TRP A 679 -18.36 66.37 -26.65
N ASP A 680 -19.19 65.87 -25.73
CA ASP A 680 -19.16 64.48 -25.30
C ASP A 680 -19.85 63.51 -26.30
N GLN A 681 -19.70 62.21 -26.04
CA GLN A 681 -20.33 61.12 -26.78
C GLN A 681 -20.89 60.11 -25.79
N ALA A 682 -21.91 60.53 -25.04
CA ALA A 682 -22.69 59.71 -24.14
C ALA A 682 -24.08 60.35 -23.95
N ASP A 683 -25.09 59.53 -23.67
CA ASP A 683 -26.37 60.03 -23.16
C ASP A 683 -26.31 60.03 -21.63
N VAL A 684 -26.90 61.03 -20.97
CA VAL A 684 -27.03 61.08 -19.51
C VAL A 684 -28.49 61.21 -19.10
N ALA A 685 -28.88 60.47 -18.06
CA ALA A 685 -30.18 60.56 -17.42
C ALA A 685 -30.04 60.55 -15.88
N ASP A 686 -30.99 61.19 -15.21
CA ASP A 686 -31.11 61.12 -13.76
C ASP A 686 -32.06 59.98 -13.38
N GLU A 687 -31.56 59.02 -12.64
CA GLU A 687 -32.31 57.86 -12.15
C GLU A 687 -32.42 57.88 -10.62
N LYS A 688 -33.42 57.16 -10.10
CA LYS A 688 -33.58 56.93 -8.66
C LYS A 688 -33.49 55.45 -8.32
N ILE A 689 -32.37 55.05 -7.72
CA ILE A 689 -32.18 53.68 -7.24
C ILE A 689 -32.54 53.62 -5.76
N SER A 690 -33.69 53.03 -5.44
CA SER A 690 -34.20 52.94 -4.06
C SER A 690 -34.22 54.28 -3.31
N GLY A 691 -34.51 55.37 -4.03
CA GLY A 691 -34.60 56.73 -3.49
C GLY A 691 -33.28 57.51 -3.43
N ASN A 692 -32.14 56.89 -3.77
CA ASN A 692 -30.88 57.59 -3.99
C ASN A 692 -30.81 58.12 -5.43
N ASP A 693 -30.34 59.36 -5.62
CA ASP A 693 -30.20 59.93 -6.96
C ASP A 693 -28.94 59.36 -7.62
N THR A 694 -29.01 58.98 -8.89
CA THR A 694 -27.91 58.30 -9.60
C THR A 694 -27.84 58.80 -11.04
N LYS A 695 -26.63 59.05 -11.54
CA LYS A 695 -26.41 59.40 -12.94
C LYS A 695 -26.31 58.13 -13.77
N LEU A 696 -27.20 57.96 -14.74
CA LEU A 696 -27.13 56.88 -15.73
C LEU A 696 -26.50 57.43 -17.01
N TYR A 697 -25.37 56.86 -17.41
CA TYR A 697 -24.78 57.10 -18.70
C TYR A 697 -24.99 55.89 -19.62
N THR A 698 -25.49 56.14 -20.83
CA THR A 698 -25.64 55.13 -21.90
C THR A 698 -24.91 55.56 -23.16
N ASN A 699 -24.65 54.61 -24.07
CA ASN A 699 -23.91 54.84 -25.32
C ASN A 699 -22.53 55.49 -25.11
N VAL A 700 -21.89 55.20 -23.97
CA VAL A 700 -20.65 55.86 -23.60
C VAL A 700 -19.52 55.53 -24.56
N THR A 701 -18.97 56.57 -25.18
CA THR A 701 -17.63 56.58 -25.76
C THR A 701 -16.73 57.43 -24.87
N PHE A 702 -17.19 58.63 -24.53
CA PHE A 702 -16.68 59.45 -23.43
C PHE A 702 -17.76 60.46 -23.00
N ALA A 703 -17.91 60.68 -21.70
CA ALA A 703 -18.84 61.63 -21.09
C ALA A 703 -18.05 62.79 -20.49
N GLY A 704 -18.44 64.03 -20.81
CA GLY A 704 -17.79 65.25 -20.35
C GLY A 704 -18.59 65.93 -19.25
N ILE A 705 -17.99 66.13 -18.08
CA ILE A 705 -18.59 66.84 -16.96
C ILE A 705 -17.80 68.12 -16.75
N GLU A 706 -18.49 69.27 -16.76
CA GLU A 706 -17.87 70.60 -16.67
C GLU A 706 -18.36 71.36 -15.45
N PHE A 707 -17.42 72.00 -14.76
CA PHE A 707 -17.62 72.91 -13.63
C PHE A 707 -16.68 74.12 -13.81
N THR A 708 -16.70 74.65 -15.02
CA THR A 708 -15.85 75.73 -15.52
C THR A 708 -16.25 77.12 -15.04
N SER A 709 -17.53 77.34 -14.69
CA SER A 709 -18.00 78.61 -14.14
C SER A 709 -17.55 78.83 -12.71
N GLN A 710 -17.31 77.73 -11.97
CA GLN A 710 -16.74 77.72 -10.62
C GLN A 710 -15.73 76.57 -10.48
N PRO A 711 -14.51 76.71 -11.02
CA PRO A 711 -13.48 75.69 -10.88
C PRO A 711 -13.20 75.34 -9.42
N ILE A 712 -12.96 74.07 -9.16
CA ILE A 712 -12.77 73.53 -7.82
C ILE A 712 -11.30 73.67 -7.41
N ASN A 713 -11.07 74.36 -6.29
CA ASN A 713 -9.78 74.32 -5.62
C ASN A 713 -9.66 73.06 -4.76
N ALA A 714 -9.06 72.03 -5.33
CA ALA A 714 -8.77 70.75 -4.70
C ALA A 714 -7.35 70.65 -4.13
N SER A 715 -6.64 71.77 -3.97
CA SER A 715 -5.24 71.78 -3.53
C SER A 715 -5.03 71.13 -2.15
N ALA A 716 -6.06 71.15 -1.29
CA ALA A 716 -6.04 70.53 0.03
C ALA A 716 -6.57 69.08 0.05
N MET A 717 -7.08 68.58 -1.07
CA MET A 717 -7.67 67.23 -1.19
C MET A 717 -6.58 66.22 -1.56
N THR A 718 -6.74 64.98 -1.11
CA THR A 718 -5.77 63.90 -1.36
C THR A 718 -6.35 62.79 -2.24
N ARG A 719 -7.68 62.70 -2.39
CA ARG A 719 -8.35 61.65 -3.16
C ARG A 719 -9.54 62.14 -3.98
N PHE A 720 -9.79 61.45 -5.08
CA PHE A 720 -11.00 61.53 -5.88
C PHE A 720 -11.82 60.24 -5.67
N HIS A 721 -13.11 60.37 -5.42
CA HIS A 721 -14.01 59.25 -5.16
C HIS A 721 -15.20 59.24 -6.12
N LEU A 722 -15.61 58.05 -6.50
CA LEU A 722 -16.72 57.74 -7.41
C LEU A 722 -17.22 56.33 -7.12
N ASP A 723 -18.53 56.14 -7.03
CA ASP A 723 -19.17 54.83 -7.10
C ASP A 723 -19.62 54.53 -8.52
N LEU A 724 -19.26 53.35 -9.03
CA LEU A 724 -19.56 52.88 -10.37
C LEU A 724 -20.32 51.56 -10.33
N TRP A 725 -21.42 51.43 -11.07
CA TRP A 725 -22.08 50.16 -11.34
C TRP A 725 -22.28 50.02 -12.85
N THR A 726 -22.13 48.81 -13.39
CA THR A 726 -22.35 48.54 -14.82
C THR A 726 -23.01 47.18 -15.05
N PRO A 727 -23.97 47.08 -15.98
CA PRO A 727 -24.50 45.80 -16.43
C PRO A 727 -23.58 45.14 -17.47
N ASP A 728 -22.60 45.88 -18.00
CA ASP A 728 -21.73 45.41 -19.07
C ASP A 728 -20.65 44.47 -18.53
N ALA A 729 -20.19 43.55 -19.38
CA ALA A 729 -19.12 42.61 -19.03
C ALA A 729 -17.80 43.36 -18.75
N THR A 730 -17.21 43.13 -17.57
CA THR A 730 -15.97 43.81 -17.15
C THR A 730 -14.70 42.98 -17.38
N ALA A 731 -14.84 41.75 -17.89
CA ALA A 731 -13.70 40.90 -18.24
C ALA A 731 -12.88 41.51 -19.38
N ALA A 732 -11.59 41.17 -19.44
CA ALA A 732 -10.70 41.65 -20.50
C ALA A 732 -11.30 41.36 -21.89
N PRO A 733 -11.28 42.34 -22.83
CA PRO A 733 -10.46 43.56 -22.82
C PRO A 733 -11.13 44.82 -22.23
N ALA A 734 -12.29 44.72 -21.57
CA ALA A 734 -13.05 45.89 -21.14
C ALA A 734 -12.29 46.78 -20.12
N ALA A 735 -12.38 48.10 -20.33
CA ALA A 735 -11.80 49.10 -19.44
C ALA A 735 -12.74 50.28 -19.16
N PHE A 736 -12.59 50.88 -17.99
CA PHE A 736 -13.21 52.14 -17.58
C PHE A 736 -12.11 53.16 -17.28
N ARG A 737 -12.30 54.41 -17.68
CA ARG A 737 -11.27 55.44 -17.56
C ARG A 737 -11.84 56.72 -16.94
N ILE A 738 -11.00 57.35 -16.14
CA ILE A 738 -11.32 58.60 -15.44
C ILE A 738 -10.21 59.59 -15.74
N LYS A 739 -10.57 60.76 -16.27
CA LYS A 739 -9.64 61.86 -16.53
C LYS A 739 -10.06 63.11 -15.77
N LEU A 740 -9.10 63.75 -15.13
CA LEU A 740 -9.28 65.05 -14.48
C LEU A 740 -8.48 66.11 -15.23
N VAL A 741 -9.03 67.33 -15.32
CA VAL A 741 -8.40 68.48 -15.98
C VAL A 741 -8.43 69.70 -15.06
N ASP A 742 -7.27 70.32 -14.86
CA ASP A 742 -7.07 71.58 -14.13
C ASP A 742 -6.66 72.66 -15.14
N PHE A 743 -7.35 73.81 -15.13
CA PHE A 743 -7.07 74.92 -16.06
C PHE A 743 -5.88 75.79 -15.64
N GLY A 744 -4.89 75.19 -14.96
CA GLY A 744 -3.65 75.85 -14.58
C GLY A 744 -3.85 77.08 -13.69
N ALA A 745 -2.84 77.95 -13.61
CA ALA A 745 -2.82 79.09 -12.69
C ALA A 745 -3.71 80.28 -13.11
N ASP A 746 -4.04 80.40 -14.39
CA ASP A 746 -4.92 81.46 -14.92
C ASP A 746 -6.41 81.08 -14.84
N GLY A 747 -6.71 79.80 -14.57
CA GLY A 747 -8.07 79.30 -14.38
C GLY A 747 -8.90 79.32 -15.67
N ALA A 748 -8.24 79.33 -16.84
CA ALA A 748 -8.90 79.44 -18.14
C ALA A 748 -8.37 78.38 -19.12
N PHE A 749 -9.28 77.69 -19.79
CA PHE A 749 -8.94 76.67 -20.78
C PHE A 749 -8.14 77.23 -21.97
N GLY A 750 -7.11 76.52 -22.39
CA GLY A 750 -6.35 76.82 -23.61
C GLY A 750 -5.25 77.87 -23.43
N GLY A 751 -4.91 78.24 -22.19
CA GLY A 751 -3.82 79.17 -21.84
C GLY A 751 -2.42 78.56 -21.96
N GLY A 752 -2.30 77.25 -22.24
CA GLY A 752 -1.04 76.53 -22.37
C GLY A 752 -0.44 76.05 -21.04
N ASN A 753 -1.18 76.21 -19.94
CA ASN A 753 -0.85 75.77 -18.59
C ASN A 753 -1.85 74.72 -18.05
N ASP A 754 -2.80 74.27 -18.87
CA ASP A 754 -3.75 73.21 -18.52
C ASP A 754 -2.99 71.91 -18.24
N VAL A 755 -3.42 71.18 -17.21
CA VAL A 755 -2.80 69.91 -16.82
C VAL A 755 -3.86 68.84 -16.61
N GLU A 756 -3.56 67.63 -17.06
CA GLU A 756 -4.54 66.54 -17.12
C GLU A 756 -3.87 65.17 -17.02
N HIS A 757 -4.62 64.18 -16.54
CA HIS A 757 -4.22 62.78 -16.62
C HIS A 757 -5.46 61.89 -16.61
N GLU A 758 -5.45 60.83 -17.43
CA GLU A 758 -6.43 59.76 -17.47
C GLU A 758 -5.88 58.48 -16.83
N LEU A 759 -6.63 57.91 -15.90
CA LEU A 759 -6.38 56.59 -15.32
C LEU A 759 -7.28 55.54 -15.97
N THR A 760 -6.77 54.31 -16.07
CA THR A 760 -7.50 53.15 -16.63
C THR A 760 -7.72 52.09 -15.55
N PHE A 761 -8.97 51.62 -15.43
CA PHE A 761 -9.43 50.58 -14.53
C PHE A 761 -9.94 49.38 -15.31
N THR A 762 -9.57 48.17 -14.89
CA THR A 762 -9.95 46.88 -15.50
C THR A 762 -10.38 45.89 -14.41
N GLN A 763 -10.75 44.66 -14.78
CA GLN A 763 -11.01 43.58 -13.81
C GLN A 763 -9.79 43.24 -12.93
N THR A 764 -8.58 43.63 -13.32
CA THR A 764 -7.34 43.38 -12.55
C THR A 764 -6.88 44.60 -11.74
N SER A 765 -7.59 45.72 -11.81
CA SER A 765 -7.33 46.90 -10.98
C SER A 765 -7.69 46.67 -9.52
N THR A 766 -7.31 47.60 -8.63
CA THR A 766 -7.68 47.56 -7.21
C THR A 766 -8.37 48.88 -6.84
N PRO A 767 -9.69 48.88 -6.56
CA PRO A 767 -10.60 47.73 -6.64
C PRO A 767 -10.84 47.25 -8.10
N PRO A 768 -11.19 45.97 -8.31
CA PRO A 768 -11.45 45.42 -9.64
C PRO A 768 -12.80 45.90 -10.18
N LEU A 769 -12.90 46.11 -11.50
CA LEU A 769 -14.20 46.28 -12.14
C LEU A 769 -15.06 45.02 -12.00
N ALA A 770 -16.32 45.17 -11.61
CA ALA A 770 -17.24 44.06 -11.40
C ALA A 770 -18.58 44.31 -12.09
N THR A 771 -18.95 43.43 -13.03
CA THR A 771 -20.28 43.43 -13.65
C THR A 771 -21.37 43.21 -12.60
N GLY A 772 -22.44 44.01 -12.66
CA GLY A 772 -23.62 43.89 -11.83
C GLY A 772 -23.45 44.29 -10.36
N ASN A 773 -22.31 44.88 -9.97
CA ASN A 773 -22.03 45.30 -8.59
C ASN A 773 -21.51 46.74 -8.51
N TRP A 774 -21.80 47.43 -7.39
CA TRP A 774 -21.23 48.74 -7.12
C TRP A 774 -19.75 48.61 -6.75
N VAL A 775 -18.91 49.41 -7.37
CA VAL A 775 -17.48 49.50 -7.12
C VAL A 775 -17.16 50.92 -6.68
N SER A 776 -16.67 51.06 -5.45
CA SER A 776 -16.25 52.33 -4.87
C SER A 776 -14.79 52.63 -5.24
N PHE A 777 -14.58 53.47 -6.23
CA PHE A 777 -13.26 53.99 -6.54
C PHE A 777 -12.93 55.12 -5.59
N ASP A 778 -11.87 54.96 -4.81
CA ASP A 778 -11.34 56.00 -3.94
C ASP A 778 -9.86 56.14 -4.27
N ILE A 779 -9.54 57.07 -5.17
CA ILE A 779 -8.30 57.13 -5.94
C ILE A 779 -7.40 58.23 -5.37
N PRO A 780 -6.14 57.93 -5.02
CA PRO A 780 -5.17 58.96 -4.66
C PRO A 780 -5.02 59.98 -5.80
N LEU A 781 -5.15 61.27 -5.50
CA LEU A 781 -4.90 62.35 -6.48
C LEU A 781 -3.44 62.39 -6.94
N ALA A 782 -2.53 61.74 -6.22
CA ALA A 782 -1.14 61.55 -6.64
C ALA A 782 -0.98 60.58 -7.82
N ASP A 783 -1.93 59.67 -8.03
CA ASP A 783 -1.89 58.71 -9.14
C ASP A 783 -2.16 59.40 -10.49
N PHE A 784 -2.86 60.53 -10.46
CA PHE A 784 -2.99 61.46 -11.59
C PHE A 784 -1.68 62.26 -11.77
N THR A 785 -0.57 61.58 -12.06
CA THR A 785 0.77 62.18 -12.25
C THR A 785 0.87 63.35 -13.24
N GLY A 786 0.03 63.40 -14.29
CA GLY A 786 -0.07 64.54 -15.20
C GLY A 786 -0.83 65.75 -14.64
N LEU A 787 -1.62 65.58 -13.58
CA LEU A 787 -2.40 66.61 -12.89
C LEU A 787 -1.54 67.35 -11.84
N VAL A 788 -0.51 68.05 -12.32
CA VAL A 788 0.51 68.68 -11.47
C VAL A 788 0.00 69.88 -10.67
N THR A 789 -1.13 70.46 -11.06
CA THR A 789 -1.89 71.47 -10.31
C THR A 789 -3.31 70.98 -10.05
N LYS A 790 -3.92 71.48 -8.97
CA LYS A 790 -5.27 71.12 -8.49
C LYS A 790 -6.03 72.34 -7.95
N GLY A 791 -5.61 73.54 -8.35
CA GLY A 791 -6.15 74.80 -7.86
C GLY A 791 -7.42 75.24 -8.58
N HIS A 792 -7.61 74.75 -9.81
CA HIS A 792 -8.69 75.12 -10.72
C HIS A 792 -9.13 73.88 -11.52
N LEU A 793 -9.46 72.78 -10.82
CA LEU A 793 -10.09 71.63 -11.48
C LEU A 793 -11.38 72.11 -12.13
N ALA A 794 -11.56 71.79 -13.40
CA ALA A 794 -12.67 72.34 -14.18
C ALA A 794 -13.44 71.27 -14.97
N GLN A 795 -12.84 70.11 -15.21
CA GLN A 795 -13.47 69.03 -15.95
C GLN A 795 -13.17 67.64 -15.36
N LEU A 796 -14.16 66.76 -15.49
CA LEU A 796 -14.07 65.31 -15.28
C LEU A 796 -14.54 64.63 -16.57
N ILE A 797 -13.78 63.66 -17.06
CA ILE A 797 -14.16 62.84 -18.21
C ILE A 797 -14.21 61.39 -17.78
N ILE A 798 -15.32 60.74 -18.12
CA ILE A 798 -15.51 59.30 -17.96
C ILE A 798 -15.48 58.69 -19.36
N SER A 799 -14.62 57.70 -19.62
CA SER A 799 -14.50 57.06 -20.94
C SER A 799 -14.24 55.56 -20.82
N GLY A 800 -14.30 54.81 -21.92
CA GLY A 800 -13.99 53.38 -21.89
C GLY A 800 -14.81 52.50 -22.81
N ASP A 801 -14.78 51.21 -22.50
CA ASP A 801 -15.47 50.16 -23.24
C ASP A 801 -16.86 49.88 -22.69
N LEU A 802 -17.14 50.26 -21.43
CA LEU A 802 -18.46 50.17 -20.80
C LEU A 802 -19.41 51.17 -21.47
N LYS A 803 -20.49 50.67 -22.08
CA LYS A 803 -21.52 51.45 -22.78
C LYS A 803 -22.63 51.91 -21.87
N THR A 804 -22.86 51.20 -20.78
CA THR A 804 -23.84 51.55 -19.75
C THR A 804 -23.14 51.62 -18.40
N VAL A 805 -23.18 52.78 -17.74
CA VAL A 805 -22.66 52.94 -16.37
C VAL A 805 -23.59 53.78 -15.53
N TYR A 806 -23.72 53.40 -14.26
CA TYR A 806 -24.40 54.14 -13.22
C TYR A 806 -23.34 54.73 -12.30
N VAL A 807 -23.44 56.03 -12.04
CA VAL A 807 -22.46 56.84 -11.35
C VAL A 807 -23.13 57.54 -10.18
N ASP A 808 -22.54 57.40 -9.00
CA ASP A 808 -22.96 58.12 -7.78
C ASP A 808 -21.71 58.52 -6.96
N ASN A 809 -21.89 59.37 -5.95
CA ASN A 809 -20.86 59.78 -4.99
C ASN A 809 -19.58 60.33 -5.63
N VAL A 810 -19.73 61.21 -6.62
CA VAL A 810 -18.61 61.93 -7.27
C VAL A 810 -18.12 63.04 -6.34
N LEU A 811 -16.95 62.86 -5.72
CA LEU A 811 -16.42 63.80 -4.74
C LEU A 811 -14.89 63.82 -4.67
N LEU A 812 -14.34 64.89 -4.10
CA LEU A 812 -12.95 64.99 -3.69
C LEU A 812 -12.87 64.99 -2.17
N ARG A 813 -11.86 64.32 -1.60
CA ARG A 813 -11.70 64.26 -0.14
C ARG A 813 -10.26 64.34 0.34
N LYS A 814 -10.08 64.66 1.63
CA LYS A 814 -8.77 64.62 2.31
C LYS A 814 -8.38 63.22 2.80
#